data_AF-A0A960VAU6-F1
#
_entry.id   AF-A0A960VAU6-F1
#
_cell.length_a   1.000
_cell.length_b   1.000
_cell.length_c   1.000
_cell.angle_alpha   90.00
_cell.angle_beta   90.00
_cell.angle_gamma   90.00
#
_symmetry.space_group_name_H-M   'P 1'
#
loop_
_entity.id
_entity.type
_entity.pdbx_description
1 polymer ?
#
loop_
_entity_poly.entity_id
_entity_poly.type
_entity_poly.pdbx_seq_one_letter_code
_entity_poly.pdbx_strand_id
1 'polypeptide(L)'
;DKNVLIQQVKEIFVDSFRNPEDRKSQWDLVASELAIQGEYISPEVKIFVDENNFYCNDKKIPVMSSEKVKKTIETIPFTAEIRQFVEKISTCLEMKENVLIEYSDEDDPLFLMELITGLTGNEVEFVNLCKGIHTSDILGALKPTIDNKIEWANGPLTRGMEKGALIVITALEASGAELVEKLNMLTDDARSILLPPESGYEGPLTLKENSHVIAFKTFRKTKSTPTISRAFRNRFTSIRFPEFTDRNSLKEIVEFFLPTSSLTEVMVSFHIKIRELSQRRVIGSANLSPYTFGLTNLVKWTKHILNYNGPDLPEIILRGAKIAYTNQIYDIKERNDINRTLENGIKSGKLPENLFKEIEDKKKTLTLETDIDKKRWWDPALHYRDPITGKAKLKMQGNPLKKGIEINTPETGGNTKEGADAWYGTETRGNMGQGEPAGGGGAWGYRTEELYKQFLAKRKILWSYSMPVSRKEFQDVFGKELENTEMNLEKLFDPEIDITRMYQFEGRRIDARKYISFKSGKGDIKVFDKTIIDKKDEKLKGVEVVFLVSKARRIFNFEYSIVVLSALISSSIILSDHNVDFSIYLYSDRLNKKDNIDLSCIKQFEEEYTDEKEEEIFQALSTDWQGDSVHEYVLLENCEKYFTADSTTRILVMISDFRGQRGKAKVDDEISSFENRKLKEAIIRNQNKSYIFLGVGMGNRYIAEELFHESIQITGENFSNMPNLLGTELSRLILTHHSV
;
A
#
# COMPACT_ATOMS: atom_id res chain seq x y z
N ASP A 1 1.15 -38.44 27.38
CA ASP A 1 2.45 -37.87 27.77
C ASP A 1 2.32 -36.35 27.77
N LYS A 2 2.71 -35.66 28.86
CA LYS A 2 2.47 -34.21 29.01
C LYS A 2 3.23 -33.40 27.95
N ASN A 3 4.41 -33.87 27.55
CA ASN A 3 5.24 -33.19 26.54
C ASN A 3 4.60 -33.24 25.15
N VAL A 4 4.03 -34.38 24.75
CA VAL A 4 3.33 -34.54 23.47
C VAL A 4 2.10 -33.61 23.41
N LEU A 5 1.35 -33.49 24.52
CA LEU A 5 0.22 -32.57 24.61
C LEU A 5 0.68 -31.11 24.43
N ILE A 6 1.75 -30.71 25.13
CA ILE A 6 2.31 -29.35 25.03
C ILE A 6 2.77 -29.06 23.59
N GLN A 7 3.41 -30.02 22.94
CA GLN A 7 3.84 -29.91 21.55
C GLN A 7 2.65 -29.66 20.62
N GLN A 8 1.61 -30.50 20.69
CA GLN A 8 0.44 -30.37 19.82
C GLN A 8 -0.29 -29.04 20.03
N VAL A 9 -0.43 -28.59 21.29
CA VAL A 9 -1.05 -27.29 21.59
C VAL A 9 -0.21 -26.16 20.99
N LYS A 10 1.12 -26.22 21.08
CA LYS A 10 2.01 -25.24 20.46
C LYS A 10 1.85 -25.21 18.94
N GLU A 11 1.85 -26.37 18.30
CA GLU A 11 1.75 -26.48 16.84
C GLU A 11 0.42 -25.94 16.31
N ILE A 12 -0.68 -26.20 17.01
CA ILE A 12 -2.04 -25.78 16.59
C ILE A 12 -2.27 -24.29 16.89
N PHE A 13 -2.03 -23.87 18.14
CA PHE A 13 -2.46 -22.55 18.63
C PHE A 13 -1.39 -21.47 18.53
N VAL A 14 -0.11 -21.83 18.46
CA VAL A 14 0.99 -20.84 18.43
C VAL A 14 1.60 -20.75 17.04
N ASP A 15 2.02 -21.87 16.45
CA ASP A 15 2.80 -21.85 15.20
C ASP A 15 2.00 -21.35 13.99
N SER A 16 0.67 -21.33 14.08
CA SER A 16 -0.24 -20.73 13.10
C SER A 16 -0.04 -19.21 12.93
N PHE A 17 0.53 -18.52 13.92
CA PHE A 17 0.76 -17.06 13.88
C PHE A 17 2.04 -16.71 13.13
N ARG A 18 1.95 -15.72 12.23
CA ARG A 18 3.07 -15.27 11.40
C ARG A 18 4.10 -14.45 12.19
N ASN A 19 3.65 -13.49 13.00
CA ASN A 19 4.57 -12.59 13.70
C ASN A 19 5.19 -13.30 14.91
N PRO A 20 6.52 -13.20 15.11
CA PRO A 20 7.19 -13.77 16.27
C PRO A 20 6.65 -13.23 17.61
N GLU A 21 6.28 -11.95 17.64
CA GLU A 21 5.72 -11.29 18.83
C GLU A 21 4.34 -11.84 19.20
N ASP A 22 3.48 -12.07 18.20
CA ASP A 22 2.17 -12.69 18.38
C ASP A 22 2.33 -14.13 18.86
N ARG A 23 3.27 -14.90 18.29
CA ARG A 23 3.59 -16.26 18.75
C ARG A 23 4.03 -16.27 20.20
N LYS A 24 4.91 -15.34 20.60
CA LYS A 24 5.38 -15.25 21.98
C LYS A 24 4.22 -14.95 22.92
N SER A 25 3.37 -13.99 22.57
CA SER A 25 2.20 -13.62 23.38
C SER A 25 1.20 -14.78 23.52
N GLN A 26 0.95 -15.54 22.45
CA GLN A 26 0.09 -16.72 22.47
C GLN A 26 0.71 -17.87 23.26
N TRP A 27 2.02 -18.07 23.13
CA TRP A 27 2.72 -19.06 23.92
C TRP A 27 2.67 -18.74 25.42
N ASP A 28 2.85 -17.48 25.80
CA ASP A 28 2.78 -17.05 27.21
C ASP A 28 1.38 -17.34 27.81
N LEU A 29 0.30 -17.12 27.03
CA LEU A 29 -1.06 -17.48 27.41
C LEU A 29 -1.22 -19.00 27.59
N VAL A 30 -0.83 -19.78 26.58
CA VAL A 30 -0.90 -21.25 26.63
C VAL A 30 -0.08 -21.82 27.80
N ALA A 31 1.11 -21.29 28.03
CA ALA A 31 1.98 -21.70 29.12
C ALA A 31 1.37 -21.39 30.49
N SER A 32 0.68 -20.25 30.63
CA SER A 32 -0.06 -19.93 31.86
C SER A 32 -1.22 -20.88 32.13
N GLU A 33 -2.01 -21.23 31.11
CA GLU A 33 -3.17 -22.11 31.26
C GLU A 33 -2.76 -23.57 31.54
N LEU A 34 -1.67 -24.04 30.91
CA LEU A 34 -1.13 -25.39 31.10
C LEU A 34 -0.17 -25.52 32.29
N ALA A 35 0.04 -24.44 33.06
CA ALA A 35 0.97 -24.36 34.17
C ALA A 35 2.36 -24.92 33.83
N ILE A 36 2.90 -24.52 32.68
CA ILE A 36 4.23 -24.91 32.22
C ILE A 36 5.26 -24.03 32.93
N GLN A 37 6.19 -24.65 33.67
CA GLN A 37 7.28 -23.96 34.34
C GLN A 37 8.59 -24.17 33.57
N GLY A 38 9.23 -23.08 33.11
CA GLY A 38 10.51 -23.09 32.40
C GLY A 38 10.41 -22.92 30.88
N GLU A 39 11.56 -22.89 30.19
CA GLU A 39 11.62 -22.87 28.73
C GLU A 39 11.27 -24.25 28.16
N TYR A 40 10.25 -24.30 27.29
CA TYR A 40 9.91 -25.52 26.56
C TYR A 40 10.86 -25.72 25.39
N ILE A 41 11.68 -26.78 25.47
CA ILE A 41 12.53 -27.23 24.38
C ILE A 41 11.71 -28.20 23.54
N SER A 42 11.50 -27.87 22.26
CA SER A 42 10.86 -28.79 21.32
C SER A 42 11.66 -30.10 21.26
N PRO A 43 11.01 -31.28 21.31
CA PRO A 43 11.72 -32.54 21.23
C PRO A 43 12.48 -32.67 19.91
N GLU A 44 13.62 -33.35 19.95
CA GLU A 44 14.39 -33.64 18.76
C GLU A 44 13.62 -34.64 17.89
N VAL A 45 13.36 -34.26 16.64
CA VAL A 45 12.64 -35.10 15.68
C VAL A 45 13.54 -36.22 15.19
N LYS A 46 13.17 -37.44 15.52
CA LYS A 46 13.86 -38.66 15.09
C LYS A 46 13.10 -39.30 13.94
N ILE A 47 13.83 -39.54 12.86
CA ILE A 47 13.32 -40.18 11.66
C ILE A 47 13.94 -41.57 11.55
N PHE A 48 13.09 -42.59 11.40
CA PHE A 48 13.50 -43.97 11.23
C PHE A 48 12.69 -44.62 10.11
N VAL A 49 13.32 -45.48 9.30
CA VAL A 49 12.66 -46.18 8.19
C VAL A 49 12.84 -47.68 8.37
N ASP A 50 11.73 -48.37 8.59
CA ASP A 50 11.61 -49.83 8.60
C ASP A 50 11.31 -50.36 7.18
N GLU A 51 11.25 -51.68 6.99
CA GLU A 51 10.95 -52.31 5.69
C GLU A 51 9.63 -51.83 5.09
N ASN A 52 8.61 -51.60 5.93
CA ASN A 52 7.24 -51.28 5.52
C ASN A 52 6.73 -49.92 6.04
N ASN A 53 7.46 -49.23 6.91
CA ASN A 53 6.95 -48.03 7.58
C ASN A 53 8.02 -46.96 7.75
N PHE A 54 7.60 -45.71 7.57
CA PHE A 54 8.34 -44.53 7.97
C PHE A 54 7.84 -44.06 9.34
N TYR A 55 8.77 -43.84 10.24
CA TYR A 55 8.52 -43.34 11.58
C TYR A 55 9.12 -41.95 11.72
N CYS A 56 8.28 -41.00 12.11
CA CYS A 56 8.71 -39.66 12.51
C CYS A 56 8.21 -39.43 13.93
N ASN A 57 9.10 -39.52 14.91
CA ASN A 57 8.75 -39.61 16.33
C ASN A 57 7.70 -40.71 16.60
N ASP A 58 6.49 -40.33 17.00
CA ASP A 58 5.37 -41.23 17.30
C ASP A 58 4.48 -41.53 16.08
N LYS A 59 4.71 -40.87 14.94
CA LYS A 59 3.90 -40.99 13.72
C LYS A 59 4.36 -42.16 12.87
N LYS A 60 3.40 -42.96 12.40
CA LYS A 60 3.66 -44.14 11.56
C LYS A 60 2.98 -43.97 10.20
N ILE A 61 3.78 -43.87 9.16
CA ILE A 61 3.31 -43.78 7.77
C ILE A 61 3.63 -45.09 7.05
N PRO A 62 2.65 -45.79 6.47
CA PRO A 62 2.91 -46.98 5.66
C PRO A 62 3.64 -46.58 4.39
N VAL A 63 4.74 -47.28 4.08
CA VAL A 63 5.60 -46.99 2.94
C VAL A 63 5.55 -48.14 1.94
N MET A 64 5.39 -47.81 0.66
CA MET A 64 5.37 -48.79 -0.43
C MET A 64 6.77 -49.34 -0.79
N SER A 65 7.81 -48.51 -0.67
CA SER A 65 9.20 -48.89 -0.94
C SER A 65 10.17 -48.17 -0.01
N SER A 66 10.73 -48.90 0.95
CA SER A 66 11.69 -48.36 1.93
C SER A 66 12.99 -47.89 1.27
N GLU A 67 13.45 -48.55 0.20
CA GLU A 67 14.64 -48.13 -0.57
C GLU A 67 14.44 -46.77 -1.23
N LYS A 68 13.26 -46.54 -1.84
CA LYS A 68 12.94 -45.26 -2.47
C LYS A 68 12.93 -44.13 -1.43
N VAL A 69 12.34 -44.37 -0.25
CA VAL A 69 12.32 -43.40 0.84
C VAL A 69 13.72 -43.09 1.35
N LYS A 70 14.56 -44.09 1.59
CA LYS A 70 15.95 -43.88 2.03
C LYS A 70 16.72 -43.02 1.02
N LYS A 71 16.60 -43.34 -0.27
CA LYS A 71 17.21 -42.56 -1.35
C LYS A 71 16.70 -41.11 -1.39
N THR A 72 15.41 -40.87 -1.17
CA THR A 72 14.85 -39.51 -1.14
C THR A 72 15.29 -38.73 0.09
N ILE A 73 15.46 -39.40 1.23
CA ILE A 73 16.01 -38.76 2.44
C ILE A 73 17.46 -38.31 2.20
N GLU A 74 18.24 -39.10 1.47
CA GLU A 74 19.62 -38.77 1.08
C GLU A 74 19.73 -37.60 0.09
N THR A 75 18.64 -37.18 -0.56
CA THR A 75 18.66 -36.06 -1.51
C THR A 75 18.23 -34.72 -0.89
N ILE A 76 17.70 -34.73 0.34
CA ILE A 76 17.14 -33.55 1.01
C ILE A 76 17.94 -33.20 2.26
N PRO A 77 18.36 -31.93 2.46
CA PRO A 77 19.00 -31.52 3.70
C PRO A 77 17.98 -31.51 4.84
N PHE A 78 18.19 -32.33 5.87
CA PHE A 78 17.34 -32.36 7.07
C PHE A 78 17.94 -31.48 8.18
N THR A 79 17.76 -30.16 8.09
CA THR A 79 18.03 -29.26 9.23
C THR A 79 16.99 -29.42 10.33
N ALA A 80 17.22 -28.85 11.50
CA ALA A 80 16.27 -28.90 12.61
C ALA A 80 14.87 -28.40 12.22
N GLU A 81 14.79 -27.32 11.44
CA GLU A 81 13.53 -26.72 11.01
C GLU A 81 12.80 -27.58 9.98
N ILE A 82 13.53 -28.19 9.04
CA ILE A 82 12.95 -29.09 8.05
C ILE A 82 12.42 -30.35 8.73
N ARG A 83 13.13 -30.90 9.73
CA ARG A 83 12.65 -32.07 10.48
C ARG A 83 11.33 -31.77 11.21
N GLN A 84 11.24 -30.62 11.89
CA GLN A 84 9.99 -30.19 12.53
C GLN A 84 8.86 -29.98 11.52
N PHE A 85 9.16 -29.43 10.34
CA PHE A 85 8.17 -29.29 9.28
C PHE A 85 7.69 -30.64 8.75
N VAL A 86 8.59 -31.60 8.56
CA VAL A 86 8.27 -32.97 8.13
C VAL A 86 7.44 -33.71 9.17
N GLU A 87 7.69 -33.52 10.47
CA GLU A 87 6.86 -34.06 11.55
C GLU A 87 5.40 -33.56 11.47
N LYS A 88 5.21 -32.26 11.24
CA LYS A 88 3.87 -31.66 11.09
C LYS A 88 3.14 -32.22 9.87
N ILE A 89 3.82 -32.31 8.73
CA ILE A 89 3.25 -32.94 7.52
C ILE A 89 2.91 -34.40 7.79
N SER A 90 3.82 -35.15 8.42
CA SER A 90 3.61 -36.56 8.74
C SER A 90 2.37 -36.77 9.61
N THR A 91 2.17 -35.89 10.59
CA THR A 91 0.98 -35.87 11.46
C THR A 91 -0.29 -35.63 10.65
N CYS A 92 -0.29 -34.67 9.72
CA CYS A 92 -1.45 -34.39 8.88
C CYS A 92 -1.76 -35.55 7.92
N LEU A 93 -0.74 -36.21 7.38
CA LEU A 93 -0.90 -37.38 6.51
C LEU A 93 -1.53 -38.55 7.26
N GLU A 94 -1.10 -38.80 8.50
CA GLU A 94 -1.68 -39.84 9.37
C GLU A 94 -3.15 -39.55 9.72
N MET A 95 -3.47 -38.28 10.03
CA MET A 95 -4.84 -37.84 10.33
C MET A 95 -5.73 -37.70 9.10
N LYS A 96 -5.18 -37.88 7.89
CA LYS A 96 -5.88 -37.72 6.60
C LYS A 96 -6.47 -36.31 6.40
N GLU A 97 -5.80 -35.29 6.94
CA GLU A 97 -6.17 -33.88 6.84
C GLU A 97 -5.74 -33.25 5.52
N ASN A 98 -6.47 -32.22 5.07
CA ASN A 98 -6.03 -31.39 3.95
C ASN A 98 -4.97 -30.40 4.43
N VAL A 99 -3.84 -30.30 3.73
CA VAL A 99 -2.71 -29.48 4.19
C VAL A 99 -2.62 -28.21 3.36
N LEU A 100 -2.49 -27.04 4.01
CA LEU A 100 -2.17 -25.77 3.36
C LEU A 100 -0.78 -25.31 3.80
N ILE A 101 0.17 -25.34 2.88
CA ILE A 101 1.54 -24.87 3.11
C ILE A 101 1.60 -23.38 2.79
N GLU A 102 1.79 -22.57 3.82
CA GLU A 102 1.98 -21.12 3.70
C GLU A 102 3.48 -20.77 3.75
N TYR A 103 3.99 -20.09 2.73
CA TYR A 103 5.42 -19.81 2.58
C TYR A 103 5.69 -18.37 2.11
N SER A 104 6.93 -17.93 2.28
CA SER A 104 7.39 -16.62 1.78
C SER A 104 7.73 -16.71 0.29
N ASP A 105 7.54 -15.64 -0.48
CA ASP A 105 7.89 -15.59 -1.91
C ASP A 105 9.38 -15.89 -2.19
N GLU A 106 10.22 -15.80 -1.17
CA GLU A 106 11.66 -16.12 -1.19
C GLU A 106 11.95 -17.63 -1.21
N ASP A 107 11.01 -18.42 -0.70
CA ASP A 107 11.19 -19.85 -0.46
C ASP A 107 10.44 -20.68 -1.51
N ASP A 108 10.93 -21.90 -1.76
CA ASP A 108 10.29 -22.86 -2.65
C ASP A 108 10.10 -24.18 -1.89
N PRO A 109 8.93 -24.43 -1.28
CA PRO A 109 8.68 -25.67 -0.55
C PRO A 109 8.38 -26.87 -1.46
N LEU A 110 8.27 -26.69 -2.79
CA LEU A 110 7.87 -27.77 -3.71
C LEU A 110 8.87 -28.92 -3.77
N PHE A 111 10.15 -28.70 -3.44
CA PHE A 111 11.14 -29.79 -3.40
C PHE A 111 10.77 -30.89 -2.39
N LEU A 112 9.99 -30.56 -1.34
CA LEU A 112 9.52 -31.54 -0.37
C LEU A 112 8.44 -32.46 -0.93
N MET A 113 7.85 -32.14 -2.08
CA MET A 113 6.90 -33.04 -2.74
C MET A 113 7.55 -34.37 -3.11
N GLU A 114 8.84 -34.37 -3.48
CA GLU A 114 9.58 -35.62 -3.73
C GLU A 114 9.61 -36.51 -2.48
N LEU A 115 9.82 -35.89 -1.29
CA LEU A 115 9.76 -36.60 -0.01
C LEU A 115 8.37 -37.17 0.25
N ILE A 116 7.33 -36.34 0.15
CA ILE A 116 5.95 -36.77 0.45
C ILE A 116 5.50 -37.88 -0.52
N THR A 117 5.89 -37.78 -1.79
CA THR A 117 5.67 -38.81 -2.82
C THR A 117 6.44 -40.08 -2.50
N GLY A 118 7.69 -39.96 -2.05
CA GLY A 118 8.48 -41.09 -1.58
C GLY A 118 7.83 -41.81 -0.40
N LEU A 119 7.35 -41.04 0.58
CA LEU A 119 6.69 -41.54 1.79
C LEU A 119 5.36 -42.24 1.49
N THR A 120 4.48 -41.59 0.73
CA THR A 120 3.13 -42.11 0.42
C THR A 120 3.12 -43.16 -0.69
N GLY A 121 4.11 -43.12 -1.59
CA GLY A 121 4.17 -43.97 -2.78
C GLY A 121 3.17 -43.62 -3.88
N ASN A 122 2.37 -42.55 -3.70
CA ASN A 122 1.38 -42.12 -4.67
C ASN A 122 2.02 -41.31 -5.80
N GLU A 123 1.45 -41.36 -7.00
CA GLU A 123 1.78 -40.38 -8.06
C GLU A 123 1.36 -38.97 -7.63
N VAL A 124 1.99 -37.93 -8.18
CA VAL A 124 1.62 -36.53 -7.93
C VAL A 124 0.87 -35.99 -9.13
N GLU A 125 -0.28 -35.35 -8.88
CA GLU A 125 -1.02 -34.62 -9.90
C GLU A 125 -1.09 -33.14 -9.51
N PHE A 126 -0.52 -32.28 -10.36
CA PHE A 126 -0.50 -30.83 -10.14
C PHE A 126 -1.73 -30.17 -10.74
N VAL A 127 -2.43 -29.39 -9.91
CA VAL A 127 -3.54 -28.52 -10.29
C VAL A 127 -3.07 -27.07 -10.09
N ASN A 128 -2.46 -26.50 -11.13
CA ASN A 128 -1.98 -25.12 -11.09
C ASN A 128 -3.09 -24.15 -11.51
N LEU A 129 -3.45 -23.23 -10.61
CA LEU A 129 -4.53 -22.27 -10.84
C LEU A 129 -3.99 -20.96 -11.42
N CYS A 130 -4.81 -20.29 -12.22
CA CYS A 130 -4.49 -18.97 -12.77
C CYS A 130 -5.76 -18.13 -12.93
N LYS A 131 -5.59 -16.81 -13.11
CA LYS A 131 -6.71 -15.92 -13.40
C LYS A 131 -7.34 -16.31 -14.73
N GLY A 132 -8.64 -16.55 -14.74
CA GLY A 132 -9.39 -16.96 -15.94
C GLY A 132 -9.41 -18.47 -16.22
N ILE A 133 -8.87 -19.30 -15.33
CA ILE A 133 -9.05 -20.76 -15.44
C ILE A 133 -10.52 -21.13 -15.25
N HIS A 134 -11.05 -22.01 -16.11
CA HIS A 134 -12.42 -22.48 -16.00
C HIS A 134 -12.50 -23.80 -15.23
N THR A 135 -13.65 -24.06 -14.59
CA THR A 135 -13.94 -25.32 -13.89
C THR A 135 -13.70 -26.55 -14.78
N SER A 136 -14.00 -26.43 -16.08
CA SER A 136 -13.78 -27.47 -17.09
C SER A 136 -12.31 -27.84 -17.29
N ASP A 137 -11.38 -26.90 -17.07
CA ASP A 137 -9.94 -27.16 -17.24
C ASP A 137 -9.39 -28.04 -16.12
N ILE A 138 -10.07 -28.04 -14.97
CA ILE A 138 -9.65 -28.72 -13.74
C ILE A 138 -10.39 -30.05 -13.57
N LEU A 139 -11.70 -30.04 -13.76
CA LEU A 139 -12.53 -31.26 -13.65
C LEU A 139 -12.52 -32.08 -14.93
N GLY A 140 -12.47 -31.43 -16.09
CA GLY A 140 -12.60 -32.08 -17.38
C GLY A 140 -13.74 -31.50 -18.20
N ALA A 141 -13.73 -31.87 -19.48
CA ALA A 141 -14.66 -31.38 -20.46
C ALA A 141 -14.85 -32.41 -21.58
N LEU A 142 -15.94 -32.27 -22.31
CA LEU A 142 -16.12 -32.94 -23.59
C LEU A 142 -15.13 -32.39 -24.62
N LYS A 143 -14.29 -33.28 -25.18
CA LYS A 143 -13.31 -32.94 -26.22
C LYS A 143 -13.56 -33.77 -27.49
N PRO A 144 -13.32 -33.19 -28.68
CA PRO A 144 -13.39 -33.95 -29.93
C PRO A 144 -12.21 -34.94 -29.99
N THR A 145 -12.49 -36.18 -30.35
CA THR A 145 -11.51 -37.21 -30.65
C THR A 145 -11.22 -37.26 -32.15
N ILE A 146 -10.15 -38.00 -32.52
CA ILE A 146 -9.66 -38.12 -33.91
C ILE A 146 -10.76 -38.64 -34.87
N ASP A 147 -11.71 -39.42 -34.35
CA ASP A 147 -12.81 -40.03 -35.12
C ASP A 147 -14.07 -39.14 -35.23
N ASN A 148 -13.96 -37.82 -35.00
CA ASN A 148 -15.10 -36.88 -34.95
C ASN A 148 -16.17 -37.23 -33.90
N LYS A 149 -15.82 -38.02 -32.88
CA LYS A 149 -16.67 -38.28 -31.72
C LYS A 149 -16.33 -37.27 -30.62
N ILE A 150 -17.29 -37.01 -29.74
CA ILE A 150 -17.09 -36.14 -28.58
C ILE A 150 -17.09 -37.04 -27.36
N GLU A 151 -15.99 -37.05 -26.62
CA GLU A 151 -15.80 -37.88 -25.44
C GLU A 151 -15.34 -37.03 -24.27
N TRP A 152 -15.66 -37.47 -23.06
CA TRP A 152 -15.22 -36.79 -21.84
C TRP A 152 -13.72 -36.99 -21.63
N ALA A 153 -13.00 -35.90 -21.44
CA ALA A 153 -11.60 -35.92 -21.07
C ALA A 153 -11.44 -35.40 -19.63
N ASN A 154 -11.00 -36.29 -18.73
CA ASN A 154 -10.74 -35.95 -17.33
C ASN A 154 -9.69 -34.83 -17.22
N GLY A 155 -10.01 -33.79 -16.45
CA GLY A 155 -9.07 -32.76 -16.04
C GLY A 155 -8.09 -33.28 -14.98
N PRO A 156 -7.05 -32.50 -14.62
CA PRO A 156 -6.04 -32.92 -13.64
C PRO A 156 -6.65 -33.33 -12.30
N LEU A 157 -7.64 -32.60 -11.79
CA LEU A 157 -8.23 -32.95 -10.50
C LEU A 157 -8.93 -34.31 -10.55
N THR A 158 -9.76 -34.53 -11.57
CA THR A 158 -10.50 -35.78 -11.76
C THR A 158 -9.57 -36.97 -11.98
N ARG A 159 -8.52 -36.81 -12.81
CA ARG A 159 -7.50 -37.86 -12.99
C ARG A 159 -6.78 -38.20 -11.68
N GLY A 160 -6.43 -37.18 -10.90
CA GLY A 160 -5.77 -37.36 -9.61
C GLY A 160 -6.63 -38.15 -8.63
N MET A 161 -7.93 -37.81 -8.54
CA MET A 161 -8.89 -38.52 -7.70
C MET A 161 -9.12 -39.97 -8.17
N GLU A 162 -9.29 -40.18 -9.47
CA GLU A 162 -9.49 -41.50 -10.07
C GLU A 162 -8.30 -42.44 -9.85
N LYS A 163 -7.07 -41.91 -9.96
CA LYS A 163 -5.84 -42.68 -9.70
C LYS A 163 -5.58 -42.89 -8.22
N GLY A 164 -6.04 -41.98 -7.35
CA GLY A 164 -5.62 -41.92 -5.95
C GLY A 164 -4.25 -41.25 -5.78
N ALA A 165 -3.92 -40.32 -6.68
CA ALA A 165 -2.68 -39.54 -6.66
C ALA A 165 -2.70 -38.52 -5.50
N LEU A 166 -1.53 -38.03 -5.11
CA LEU A 166 -1.39 -36.85 -4.26
C LEU A 166 -1.76 -35.60 -5.06
N ILE A 167 -2.82 -34.91 -4.66
CA ILE A 167 -3.33 -33.74 -5.37
C ILE A 167 -2.63 -32.50 -4.84
N VAL A 168 -1.85 -31.84 -5.70
CA VAL A 168 -1.11 -30.62 -5.35
C VAL A 168 -1.77 -29.42 -6.00
N ILE A 169 -2.31 -28.51 -5.21
CA ILE A 169 -2.96 -27.29 -5.70
C ILE A 169 -2.02 -26.09 -5.50
N THR A 170 -1.68 -25.38 -6.57
CA THR A 170 -0.81 -24.20 -6.52
C THR A 170 -1.55 -22.94 -6.97
N ALA A 171 -1.09 -21.78 -6.51
CA ALA A 171 -1.66 -20.47 -6.84
C ALA A 171 -3.16 -20.33 -6.49
N LEU A 172 -3.57 -20.85 -5.34
CA LEU A 172 -4.94 -20.77 -4.83
C LEU A 172 -5.50 -19.34 -4.82
N GLU A 173 -4.66 -18.36 -4.52
CA GLU A 173 -4.98 -16.93 -4.51
C GLU A 173 -5.37 -16.34 -5.88
N ALA A 174 -5.03 -17.02 -6.98
CA ALA A 174 -5.36 -16.59 -8.34
C ALA A 174 -6.73 -17.12 -8.82
N SER A 175 -7.37 -18.00 -8.05
CA SER A 175 -8.63 -18.64 -8.43
C SER A 175 -9.85 -17.72 -8.25
N GLY A 176 -10.84 -17.90 -9.14
CA GLY A 176 -12.15 -17.24 -9.02
C GLY A 176 -13.05 -17.93 -7.98
N ALA A 177 -14.04 -17.20 -7.46
CA ALA A 177 -14.95 -17.69 -6.41
C ALA A 177 -15.67 -18.99 -6.80
N GLU A 178 -16.10 -19.13 -8.06
CA GLU A 178 -16.77 -20.33 -8.58
C GLU A 178 -15.92 -21.60 -8.42
N LEU A 179 -14.62 -21.50 -8.69
CA LEU A 179 -13.71 -22.64 -8.59
C LEU A 179 -13.48 -23.05 -7.13
N VAL A 180 -13.33 -22.06 -6.25
CA VAL A 180 -13.19 -22.29 -4.81
C VAL A 180 -14.43 -23.00 -4.26
N GLU A 181 -15.63 -22.62 -4.71
CA GLU A 181 -16.87 -23.29 -4.34
C GLU A 181 -16.90 -24.77 -4.76
N LYS A 182 -16.37 -25.09 -5.95
CA LYS A 182 -16.29 -26.49 -6.42
C LYS A 182 -15.26 -27.31 -5.64
N LEU A 183 -14.18 -26.69 -5.20
CA LEU A 183 -13.18 -27.33 -4.35
C LEU A 183 -13.70 -27.58 -2.92
N ASN A 184 -14.72 -26.84 -2.45
CA ASN A 184 -15.24 -27.01 -1.09
C ASN A 184 -15.66 -28.46 -0.78
N MET A 185 -16.35 -29.15 -1.68
CA MET A 185 -16.80 -30.53 -1.41
C MET A 185 -15.64 -31.54 -1.34
N LEU A 186 -14.56 -31.27 -2.08
CA LEU A 186 -13.34 -32.05 -2.00
C LEU A 186 -12.60 -31.82 -0.68
N THR A 187 -12.62 -30.58 -0.18
CA THR A 187 -11.92 -30.18 1.04
C THR A 187 -12.76 -30.29 2.32
N ASP A 188 -14.04 -30.65 2.19
CA ASP A 188 -14.93 -31.01 3.30
C ASP A 188 -14.73 -32.48 3.72
N ASP A 189 -15.41 -32.90 4.79
CA ASP A 189 -15.43 -34.28 5.29
C ASP A 189 -15.92 -35.28 4.23
N ALA A 190 -16.73 -34.81 3.27
CA ALA A 190 -17.24 -35.60 2.17
C ALA A 190 -16.15 -36.08 1.20
N ARG A 191 -14.99 -35.39 1.15
CA ARG A 191 -13.82 -35.70 0.32
C ARG A 191 -14.16 -36.18 -1.10
N SER A 192 -15.13 -35.54 -1.72
CA SER A 192 -15.68 -35.99 -3.00
C SER A 192 -16.11 -34.82 -3.86
N ILE A 193 -16.18 -35.04 -5.17
CA ILE A 193 -16.59 -34.02 -6.12
C ILE A 193 -17.67 -34.56 -7.04
N LEU A 194 -18.71 -33.76 -7.26
CA LEU A 194 -19.75 -34.09 -8.23
C LEU A 194 -19.31 -33.63 -9.62
N LEU A 195 -19.20 -34.57 -10.55
CA LEU A 195 -18.88 -34.29 -11.94
C LEU A 195 -20.15 -34.05 -12.77
N PRO A 196 -20.07 -33.30 -13.87
CA PRO A 196 -21.19 -33.14 -14.80
C PRO A 196 -21.68 -34.50 -15.34
N PRO A 197 -22.98 -34.67 -15.66
CA PRO A 197 -23.51 -35.91 -16.22
C PRO A 197 -22.79 -36.39 -17.48
N GLU A 198 -22.25 -35.46 -18.27
CA GLU A 198 -21.47 -35.71 -19.47
C GLU A 198 -20.17 -36.49 -19.20
N SER A 199 -19.73 -36.56 -17.94
CA SER A 199 -18.56 -37.33 -17.53
C SER A 199 -18.77 -38.85 -17.51
N GLY A 200 -20.02 -39.30 -17.53
CA GLY A 200 -20.36 -40.72 -17.45
C GLY A 200 -20.28 -41.32 -16.04
N TYR A 201 -19.95 -40.52 -15.02
CA TYR A 201 -19.99 -40.95 -13.63
C TYR A 201 -21.43 -40.86 -13.08
N GLU A 202 -21.94 -41.95 -12.51
CA GLU A 202 -23.30 -42.02 -11.95
C GLU A 202 -23.43 -41.39 -10.55
N GLY A 203 -22.31 -41.03 -9.91
CA GLY A 203 -22.27 -40.48 -8.56
C GLY A 203 -21.04 -39.60 -8.30
N PRO A 204 -20.90 -39.06 -7.08
CA PRO A 204 -19.75 -38.24 -6.71
C PRO A 204 -18.47 -39.07 -6.75
N LEU A 205 -17.41 -38.51 -7.32
CA LEU A 205 -16.08 -39.13 -7.32
C LEU A 205 -15.44 -38.86 -5.96
N THR A 206 -15.19 -39.91 -5.19
CA THR A 206 -14.57 -39.82 -3.86
C THR A 206 -13.05 -39.97 -3.92
N LEU A 207 -12.34 -39.16 -3.15
CA LEU A 207 -10.90 -39.24 -2.98
C LEU A 207 -10.53 -40.56 -2.28
N LYS A 208 -9.59 -41.31 -2.85
CA LYS A 208 -9.16 -42.61 -2.28
C LYS A 208 -8.50 -42.43 -0.91
N GLU A 209 -8.57 -43.45 -0.06
CA GLU A 209 -8.12 -43.37 1.34
C GLU A 209 -6.66 -42.99 1.53
N ASN A 210 -5.78 -43.41 0.62
CA ASN A 210 -4.35 -43.11 0.67
C ASN A 210 -3.98 -41.80 -0.03
N SER A 211 -4.94 -41.09 -0.63
CA SER A 211 -4.71 -39.84 -1.36
C SER A 211 -4.93 -38.64 -0.44
N HIS A 212 -4.17 -37.57 -0.64
CA HIS A 212 -4.24 -36.34 0.16
C HIS A 212 -4.29 -35.12 -0.75
N VAL A 213 -4.87 -34.03 -0.23
CA VAL A 213 -4.86 -32.72 -0.88
C VAL A 213 -3.86 -31.82 -0.17
N ILE A 214 -2.86 -31.35 -0.91
CA ILE A 214 -1.86 -30.40 -0.43
C ILE A 214 -1.96 -29.15 -1.27
N ALA A 215 -2.21 -28.02 -0.61
CA ALA A 215 -2.29 -26.73 -1.25
C ALA A 215 -1.11 -25.83 -0.86
N PHE A 216 -0.67 -25.01 -1.80
CA PHE A 216 0.42 -24.06 -1.63
C PHE A 216 -0.10 -22.64 -1.79
N LYS A 217 0.26 -21.77 -0.84
CA LYS A 217 -0.14 -20.36 -0.82
C LYS A 217 0.98 -19.48 -0.32
N THR A 218 1.21 -18.37 -1.00
CA THR A 218 2.18 -17.35 -0.57
C THR A 218 1.63 -16.46 0.55
N PHE A 219 2.52 -15.87 1.35
CA PHE A 219 2.11 -14.89 2.34
C PHE A 219 1.60 -13.62 1.68
N ARG A 220 0.48 -13.09 2.21
CA ARG A 220 -0.04 -11.79 1.81
C ARG A 220 0.97 -10.69 2.19
N LYS A 221 1.46 -9.95 1.18
CA LYS A 221 2.36 -8.79 1.37
C LYS A 221 1.61 -7.51 1.67
N THR A 222 0.50 -7.24 0.98
CA THR A 222 -0.30 -6.02 1.16
C THR A 222 -1.77 -6.33 1.37
N LYS A 223 -2.53 -5.38 1.94
CA LYS A 223 -3.98 -5.50 2.09
C LYS A 223 -4.75 -5.47 0.75
N SER A 224 -4.08 -5.18 -0.36
CA SER A 224 -4.66 -5.18 -1.71
C SER A 224 -4.43 -6.49 -2.47
N THR A 225 -3.45 -7.32 -2.08
CA THR A 225 -3.26 -8.62 -2.74
C THR A 225 -4.46 -9.53 -2.46
N PRO A 226 -5.11 -10.10 -3.49
CA PRO A 226 -6.21 -11.06 -3.30
C PRO A 226 -5.70 -12.29 -2.55
N THR A 227 -6.60 -12.91 -1.78
CA THR A 227 -6.31 -14.13 -1.01
C THR A 227 -7.58 -14.96 -0.91
N ILE A 228 -7.45 -16.25 -0.63
CA ILE A 228 -8.58 -17.13 -0.35
C ILE A 228 -9.43 -16.65 0.84
N SER A 229 -10.72 -16.97 0.83
CA SER A 229 -11.65 -16.64 1.91
C SER A 229 -11.26 -17.34 3.23
N ARG A 230 -11.62 -16.74 4.37
CA ARG A 230 -11.37 -17.35 5.70
C ARG A 230 -12.04 -18.71 5.84
N ALA A 231 -13.26 -18.86 5.31
CA ALA A 231 -14.01 -20.12 5.36
C ALA A 231 -13.29 -21.23 4.58
N PHE A 232 -12.78 -20.93 3.38
CA PHE A 232 -12.04 -21.91 2.60
C PHE A 232 -10.69 -22.26 3.24
N ARG A 233 -9.98 -21.27 3.79
CA ARG A 233 -8.72 -21.49 4.52
C ARG A 233 -8.92 -22.45 5.71
N ASN A 234 -10.05 -22.35 6.42
CA ASN A 234 -10.36 -23.21 7.56
C ASN A 234 -10.66 -24.67 7.19
N ARG A 235 -10.78 -25.01 5.89
CA ARG A 235 -10.89 -26.40 5.40
C ARG A 235 -9.54 -27.11 5.28
N PHE A 236 -8.45 -26.40 5.59
CA PHE A 236 -7.11 -26.92 5.58
C PHE A 236 -6.46 -26.73 6.94
N THR A 237 -5.62 -27.69 7.32
CA THR A 237 -4.62 -27.50 8.37
C THR A 237 -3.48 -26.67 7.80
N SER A 238 -3.36 -25.42 8.27
CA SER A 238 -2.36 -24.47 7.79
C SER A 238 -1.01 -24.73 8.44
N ILE A 239 0.00 -25.09 7.67
CA ILE A 239 1.37 -25.30 8.13
C ILE A 239 2.27 -24.23 7.50
N ARG A 240 3.00 -23.50 8.34
CA ARG A 240 3.97 -22.51 7.89
C ARG A 240 5.26 -23.20 7.47
N PHE A 241 5.76 -22.90 6.28
CA PHE A 241 7.12 -23.28 5.88
C PHE A 241 8.14 -22.51 6.74
N PRO A 242 9.19 -23.17 7.27
CA PRO A 242 10.16 -22.51 8.13
C PRO A 242 10.97 -21.45 7.38
N GLU A 243 11.34 -20.39 8.09
CA GLU A 243 12.29 -19.39 7.59
C GLU A 243 13.70 -19.76 8.04
N PHE A 244 14.63 -19.83 7.09
CA PHE A 244 16.03 -20.15 7.36
C PHE A 244 16.81 -18.86 7.63
N THR A 245 16.82 -18.43 8.89
CA THR A 245 17.60 -17.27 9.34
C THR A 245 18.86 -17.66 10.11
N ASP A 246 18.90 -18.85 10.72
CA ASP A 246 20.05 -19.28 11.49
C ASP A 246 21.23 -19.64 10.59
N ARG A 247 22.42 -19.21 11.00
CA ARG A 247 23.66 -19.43 10.26
C ARG A 247 24.01 -20.92 10.21
N ASN A 248 23.76 -21.66 11.30
CA ASN A 248 24.12 -23.08 11.36
C ASN A 248 23.23 -23.90 10.42
N SER A 249 21.92 -23.65 10.41
CA SER A 249 21.00 -24.32 9.50
C SER A 249 21.34 -24.06 8.03
N LEU A 250 21.66 -22.82 7.67
CA LEU A 250 22.12 -22.49 6.30
C LEU A 250 23.44 -23.19 5.95
N LYS A 251 24.35 -23.31 6.92
CA LYS A 251 25.61 -24.03 6.78
C LYS A 251 25.39 -25.51 6.55
N GLU A 252 24.54 -26.16 7.35
CA GLU A 252 24.15 -27.57 7.18
C GLU A 252 23.60 -27.83 5.77
N ILE A 253 22.76 -26.94 5.24
CA ILE A 253 22.22 -27.08 3.88
C ILE A 253 23.32 -27.00 2.83
N VAL A 254 24.27 -26.06 2.96
CA VAL A 254 25.38 -25.93 2.00
C VAL A 254 26.32 -27.13 2.10
N GLU A 255 26.66 -27.58 3.31
CA GLU A 255 27.53 -28.74 3.54
C GLU A 255 26.89 -30.03 3.05
N PHE A 256 25.58 -30.16 3.14
CA PHE A 256 24.86 -31.30 2.58
C PHE A 256 25.10 -31.46 1.07
N PHE A 257 25.04 -30.36 0.32
CA PHE A 257 25.31 -30.38 -1.13
C PHE A 257 26.81 -30.33 -1.46
N LEU A 258 27.64 -29.74 -0.60
CA LEU A 258 29.08 -29.51 -0.80
C LEU A 258 29.88 -29.90 0.47
N PRO A 259 30.11 -31.21 0.72
CA PRO A 259 30.56 -31.73 2.03
C PRO A 259 31.96 -31.36 2.52
N THR A 260 32.73 -30.52 1.80
CA THR A 260 34.14 -30.24 2.18
C THR A 260 34.65 -28.92 1.59
N SER A 261 33.81 -27.87 1.58
CA SER A 261 34.22 -26.58 1.01
C SER A 261 34.65 -25.61 2.12
N SER A 262 35.88 -25.09 2.04
CA SER A 262 36.33 -23.92 2.83
C SER A 262 35.53 -22.65 2.51
N LEU A 263 34.67 -22.73 1.49
CA LEU A 263 33.87 -21.66 0.92
C LEU A 263 32.43 -21.65 1.43
N THR A 264 32.01 -22.68 2.17
CA THR A 264 30.70 -22.76 2.82
C THR A 264 30.44 -21.50 3.65
N GLU A 265 31.44 -21.10 4.44
CA GLU A 265 31.36 -19.92 5.30
C GLU A 265 31.20 -18.62 4.50
N VAL A 266 31.88 -18.52 3.34
CA VAL A 266 31.76 -17.39 2.43
C VAL A 266 30.36 -17.35 1.83
N MET A 267 29.84 -18.49 1.36
CA MET A 267 28.51 -18.56 0.73
C MET A 267 27.39 -18.18 1.71
N VAL A 268 27.42 -18.74 2.92
CA VAL A 268 26.44 -18.46 3.98
C VAL A 268 26.54 -17.01 4.43
N SER A 269 27.75 -16.50 4.68
CA SER A 269 27.95 -15.11 5.08
C SER A 269 27.46 -14.13 4.00
N PHE A 270 27.74 -14.43 2.73
CA PHE A 270 27.27 -13.62 1.61
C PHE A 270 25.76 -13.61 1.55
N HIS A 271 25.12 -14.78 1.64
CA HIS A 271 23.67 -14.93 1.61
C HIS A 271 22.99 -14.12 2.72
N ILE A 272 23.47 -14.23 3.96
CA ILE A 272 22.93 -13.48 5.10
C ILE A 272 23.11 -11.98 4.86
N LYS A 273 24.30 -11.54 4.42
CA LYS A 273 24.60 -10.11 4.27
C LYS A 273 23.83 -9.46 3.12
N ILE A 274 23.71 -10.12 1.96
CA ILE A 274 22.95 -9.57 0.84
C ILE A 274 21.45 -9.50 1.15
N ARG A 275 20.93 -10.47 1.90
CA ARG A 275 19.55 -10.45 2.41
C ARG A 275 19.32 -9.28 3.37
N GLU A 276 20.23 -9.06 4.32
CA GLU A 276 20.18 -7.91 5.23
C GLU A 276 20.20 -6.57 4.48
N LEU A 277 21.09 -6.42 3.49
CA LEU A 277 21.20 -5.20 2.67
C LEU A 277 19.93 -4.93 1.87
N SER A 278 19.29 -5.98 1.36
CA SER A 278 18.03 -5.85 0.64
C SER A 278 16.87 -5.46 1.57
N GLN A 279 16.78 -6.11 2.74
CA GLN A 279 15.74 -5.82 3.74
C GLN A 279 15.84 -4.38 4.26
N ARG A 280 17.06 -3.88 4.46
CA ARG A 280 17.33 -2.48 4.84
C ARG A 280 17.15 -1.49 3.70
N ARG A 281 16.79 -1.94 2.49
CA ARG A 281 16.70 -1.15 1.26
C ARG A 281 17.98 -0.39 0.93
N VAL A 282 19.15 -0.90 1.35
CA VAL A 282 20.44 -0.37 0.92
C VAL A 282 20.63 -0.69 -0.55
N ILE A 283 20.30 -1.90 -1.00
CA ILE A 283 20.28 -2.26 -2.43
C ILE A 283 18.84 -2.22 -2.96
N GLY A 284 18.65 -1.72 -4.19
CA GLY A 284 17.31 -1.62 -4.77
C GLY A 284 16.41 -0.56 -4.12
N SER A 285 16.97 0.50 -3.55
CA SER A 285 16.23 1.61 -2.94
C SER A 285 15.24 2.29 -3.88
N ALA A 286 15.51 2.26 -5.19
CA ALA A 286 14.65 2.80 -6.24
C ALA A 286 13.47 1.88 -6.62
N ASN A 287 13.44 0.63 -6.14
CA ASN A 287 12.39 -0.33 -6.49
C ASN A 287 11.21 -0.22 -5.53
N LEU A 288 10.00 -0.45 -6.06
CA LEU A 288 8.75 -0.48 -5.28
C LEU A 288 8.79 -1.54 -4.16
N SER A 289 9.45 -2.67 -4.42
CA SER A 289 9.65 -3.76 -3.47
C SER A 289 11.14 -4.10 -3.35
N PRO A 290 11.62 -4.48 -2.15
CA PRO A 290 13.02 -4.90 -1.97
C PRO A 290 13.31 -6.17 -2.78
N TYR A 291 14.57 -6.38 -3.14
CA TYR A 291 14.98 -7.65 -3.74
C TYR A 291 14.77 -8.80 -2.76
N THR A 292 14.30 -9.94 -3.25
CA THR A 292 13.99 -11.10 -2.43
C THR A 292 15.05 -12.15 -2.64
N PHE A 293 15.89 -12.37 -1.62
CA PHE A 293 16.93 -13.38 -1.63
C PHE A 293 16.61 -14.44 -0.57
N GLY A 294 16.18 -15.61 -1.02
CA GLY A 294 15.78 -16.73 -0.16
C GLY A 294 16.67 -17.95 -0.28
N LEU A 295 16.25 -19.04 0.36
CA LEU A 295 16.97 -20.31 0.32
C LEU A 295 17.18 -20.81 -1.12
N THR A 296 16.20 -20.53 -1.99
CA THR A 296 16.24 -20.86 -3.41
C THR A 296 17.50 -20.32 -4.12
N ASN A 297 17.93 -19.10 -3.79
CA ASN A 297 19.15 -18.52 -4.36
C ASN A 297 20.40 -19.28 -3.90
N LEU A 298 20.47 -19.63 -2.62
CA LEU A 298 21.59 -20.38 -2.05
C LEU A 298 21.68 -21.79 -2.63
N VAL A 299 20.55 -22.50 -2.73
CA VAL A 299 20.48 -23.84 -3.33
C VAL A 299 20.79 -23.81 -4.83
N LYS A 300 20.34 -22.79 -5.58
CA LYS A 300 20.73 -22.61 -6.98
C LYS A 300 22.24 -22.42 -7.12
N TRP A 301 22.86 -21.66 -6.20
CA TRP A 301 24.30 -21.46 -6.19
C TRP A 301 25.06 -22.77 -5.89
N THR A 302 24.65 -23.54 -4.88
CA THR A 302 25.29 -24.83 -4.57
C THR A 302 25.12 -25.85 -5.69
N LYS A 303 23.91 -26.00 -6.25
CA LYS A 303 23.64 -26.89 -7.39
C LYS A 303 24.44 -26.51 -8.63
N HIS A 304 24.67 -25.22 -8.88
CA HIS A 304 25.53 -24.79 -9.99
C HIS A 304 26.96 -25.29 -9.83
N ILE A 305 27.52 -25.19 -8.62
CA ILE A 305 28.89 -25.66 -8.31
C ILE A 305 28.97 -27.18 -8.49
N LEU A 306 27.96 -27.91 -7.99
CA LEU A 306 27.88 -29.36 -8.10
C LEU A 306 27.86 -29.82 -9.58
N ASN A 307 27.08 -29.14 -10.42
CA ASN A 307 26.87 -29.55 -11.82
C ASN A 307 28.06 -29.24 -12.74
N TYR A 308 28.81 -28.17 -12.47
CA TYR A 308 29.87 -27.66 -13.37
C TYR A 308 31.29 -27.90 -12.86
N ASN A 309 31.49 -28.86 -11.95
CA ASN A 309 32.77 -29.15 -11.32
C ASN A 309 33.92 -29.31 -12.35
N GLY A 310 34.91 -28.42 -12.31
CA GLY A 310 35.95 -28.29 -13.33
C GLY A 310 37.22 -27.60 -12.82
N PRO A 311 38.28 -27.48 -13.65
CA PRO A 311 39.60 -26.98 -13.23
C PRO A 311 39.57 -25.52 -12.74
N ASP A 312 38.66 -24.69 -13.26
CA ASP A 312 38.49 -23.28 -12.85
C ASP A 312 37.40 -23.11 -11.78
N LEU A 313 37.53 -23.85 -10.68
CA LEU A 313 36.56 -23.86 -9.57
C LEU A 313 36.18 -22.45 -9.06
N PRO A 314 37.10 -21.48 -8.86
CA PRO A 314 36.74 -20.14 -8.42
C PRO A 314 35.86 -19.37 -9.42
N GLU A 315 36.05 -19.59 -10.72
CA GLU A 315 35.27 -18.93 -11.76
C GLU A 315 33.86 -19.53 -11.85
N ILE A 316 33.73 -20.85 -11.72
CA ILE A 316 32.44 -21.55 -11.65
C ILE A 316 31.62 -21.06 -10.46
N ILE A 317 32.27 -20.92 -9.29
CA ILE A 317 31.60 -20.42 -8.08
C ILE A 317 31.12 -18.98 -8.27
N LEU A 318 31.98 -18.12 -8.82
CA LEU A 318 31.64 -16.74 -9.10
C LEU A 318 30.48 -16.64 -10.11
N ARG A 319 30.52 -17.45 -11.17
CA ARG A 319 29.45 -17.53 -12.17
C ARG A 319 28.13 -17.96 -11.53
N GLY A 320 28.16 -18.98 -10.67
CA GLY A 320 26.99 -19.41 -9.90
C GLY A 320 26.42 -18.31 -9.02
N ALA A 321 27.28 -17.57 -8.31
CA ALA A 321 26.89 -16.43 -7.48
C ALA A 321 26.25 -15.32 -8.33
N LYS A 322 26.84 -15.03 -9.49
CA LYS A 322 26.36 -14.02 -10.43
C LYS A 322 24.94 -14.35 -10.91
N ILE A 323 24.72 -15.60 -11.32
CA ILE A 323 23.42 -16.11 -11.80
C ILE A 323 22.38 -16.09 -10.67
N ALA A 324 22.74 -16.58 -9.49
CA ALA A 324 21.80 -16.75 -8.39
C ALA A 324 21.41 -15.43 -7.70
N TYR A 325 22.30 -14.44 -7.65
CA TYR A 325 22.08 -13.18 -6.92
C TYR A 325 22.16 -11.95 -7.82
N THR A 326 23.34 -11.68 -8.38
CA THR A 326 23.62 -10.36 -8.97
C THR A 326 22.79 -10.06 -10.22
N ASN A 327 22.35 -11.09 -10.95
CA ASN A 327 21.48 -10.93 -12.12
C ASN A 327 20.07 -10.42 -11.77
N GLN A 328 19.66 -10.52 -10.51
CA GLN A 328 18.37 -9.99 -10.03
C GLN A 328 18.44 -8.50 -9.72
N ILE A 329 19.65 -7.93 -9.65
CA ILE A 329 19.89 -6.52 -9.32
C ILE A 329 19.84 -5.71 -10.60
N TYR A 330 18.87 -4.80 -10.69
CA TYR A 330 18.61 -3.97 -11.86
C TYR A 330 19.67 -2.87 -12.02
N ASP A 331 20.06 -2.20 -10.92
CA ASP A 331 21.05 -1.13 -10.96
C ASP A 331 22.44 -1.68 -11.29
N ILE A 332 22.99 -1.21 -12.42
CA ILE A 332 24.28 -1.63 -12.96
C ILE A 332 25.44 -1.29 -12.00
N LYS A 333 25.39 -0.17 -11.29
CA LYS A 333 26.43 0.23 -10.32
C LYS A 333 26.41 -0.69 -9.10
N GLU A 334 25.24 -0.93 -8.52
CA GLU A 334 25.08 -1.85 -7.38
C GLU A 334 25.54 -3.26 -7.76
N ARG A 335 25.15 -3.73 -8.94
CA ARG A 335 25.53 -5.03 -9.47
C ARG A 335 27.04 -5.18 -9.62
N ASN A 336 27.72 -4.15 -10.13
CA ASN A 336 29.17 -4.15 -10.29
C ASN A 336 29.91 -4.14 -8.93
N ASP A 337 29.44 -3.34 -7.97
CA ASP A 337 30.01 -3.28 -6.62
C ASP A 337 29.87 -4.63 -5.89
N ILE A 338 28.71 -5.29 -6.00
CA ILE A 338 28.48 -6.63 -5.42
C ILE A 338 29.32 -7.70 -6.12
N ASN A 339 29.44 -7.64 -7.45
CA ASN A 339 30.32 -8.53 -8.20
C ASN A 339 31.78 -8.42 -7.73
N ARG A 340 32.28 -7.20 -7.55
CA ARG A 340 33.63 -6.96 -7.04
C ARG A 340 33.80 -7.50 -5.62
N THR A 341 32.78 -7.36 -4.78
CA THR A 341 32.77 -7.89 -3.40
C THR A 341 32.85 -9.41 -3.37
N LEU A 342 32.05 -10.07 -4.21
CA LEU A 342 32.06 -11.52 -4.39
C LEU A 342 33.41 -12.02 -4.91
N GLU A 343 33.96 -11.38 -5.95
CA GLU A 343 35.25 -11.75 -6.54
C GLU A 343 36.38 -11.68 -5.51
N ASN A 344 36.40 -10.62 -4.69
CA ASN A 344 37.38 -10.47 -3.62
C ASN A 344 37.18 -11.52 -2.52
N GLY A 345 35.94 -11.74 -2.07
CA GLY A 345 35.63 -12.69 -1.00
C GLY A 345 35.91 -14.15 -1.35
N ILE A 346 35.71 -14.54 -2.62
CA ILE A 346 36.04 -15.88 -3.11
C ILE A 346 37.57 -16.07 -3.19
N LYS A 347 38.31 -15.06 -3.64
CA LYS A 347 39.78 -15.11 -3.74
C LYS A 347 40.48 -15.13 -2.37
N SER A 348 39.97 -14.39 -1.39
CA SER A 348 40.55 -14.31 -0.04
C SER A 348 40.08 -15.42 0.90
N GLY A 349 39.04 -16.19 0.53
CA GLY A 349 38.40 -17.18 1.39
C GLY A 349 37.62 -16.58 2.57
N LYS A 350 37.49 -15.25 2.64
CA LYS A 350 36.72 -14.51 3.65
C LYS A 350 36.11 -13.26 3.03
N LEU A 351 34.84 -13.00 3.31
CA LEU A 351 34.21 -11.74 2.89
C LEU A 351 34.79 -10.58 3.71
N PRO A 352 35.30 -9.53 3.06
CA PRO A 352 35.73 -8.33 3.76
C PRO A 352 34.52 -7.57 4.31
N GLU A 353 34.38 -7.51 5.64
CA GLU A 353 33.33 -6.73 6.33
C GLU A 353 33.33 -5.24 5.93
N ASN A 354 34.51 -4.71 5.63
CA ASN A 354 34.71 -3.29 5.30
C ASN A 354 34.11 -2.89 3.94
N LEU A 355 33.96 -3.82 3.00
CA LEU A 355 33.48 -3.48 1.64
C LEU A 355 31.96 -3.30 1.60
N PHE A 356 31.22 -4.05 2.42
CA PHE A 356 29.79 -3.82 2.59
C PHE A 356 29.49 -2.52 3.36
N LYS A 357 30.38 -2.13 4.29
CA LYS A 357 30.33 -0.78 4.88
C LYS A 357 30.53 0.30 3.84
N GLU A 358 31.45 0.16 2.88
CA GLU A 358 31.58 1.12 1.78
C GLU A 358 30.29 1.24 0.94
N ILE A 359 29.56 0.14 0.70
CA ILE A 359 28.27 0.18 -0.01
C ILE A 359 27.19 0.85 0.85
N GLU A 360 27.12 0.50 2.15
CA GLU A 360 26.22 1.16 3.11
C GLU A 360 26.53 2.67 3.23
N ASP A 361 27.80 3.05 3.26
CA ASP A 361 28.27 4.43 3.42
C ASP A 361 28.13 5.25 2.11
N LYS A 362 28.36 4.64 0.94
CA LYS A 362 28.08 5.26 -0.39
C LYS A 362 26.60 5.53 -0.66
N LYS A 363 25.69 4.93 0.12
CA LYS A 363 24.24 5.16 0.00
C LYS A 363 23.62 5.95 1.14
N LYS A 364 24.29 6.07 2.29
CA LYS A 364 24.01 7.15 3.24
C LYS A 364 24.08 8.54 2.57
N THR A 365 24.87 8.66 1.49
CA THR A 365 25.00 9.86 0.64
C THR A 365 23.85 10.15 -0.33
N LEU A 366 22.82 9.30 -0.46
CA LEU A 366 21.63 9.59 -1.30
C LEU A 366 20.39 10.03 -0.51
N THR A 367 20.44 10.00 0.81
CA THR A 367 19.92 11.12 1.59
C THR A 367 20.99 12.20 1.57
N LEU A 368 20.72 13.34 0.95
CA LEU A 368 21.54 14.53 1.18
C LEU A 368 21.42 14.91 2.67
N GLU A 369 22.23 14.32 3.55
CA GLU A 369 22.85 15.16 4.57
C GLU A 369 23.83 16.03 3.81
N THR A 370 23.37 17.23 3.44
CA THR A 370 24.30 18.27 3.04
C THR A 370 25.28 18.46 4.20
N ASP A 371 26.57 18.22 3.98
CA ASP A 371 27.65 18.88 4.70
C ASP A 371 27.59 20.39 4.39
N ILE A 372 26.52 21.03 4.85
CA ILE A 372 26.66 22.41 5.28
C ILE A 372 27.48 22.28 6.54
N ASP A 373 28.67 22.84 6.51
CA ASP A 373 29.47 23.12 7.70
C ASP A 373 28.51 23.76 8.72
N LYS A 374 27.96 22.95 9.64
CA LYS A 374 26.96 23.42 10.59
C LYS A 374 27.74 24.33 11.50
N LYS A 375 27.72 25.63 11.17
CA LYS A 375 28.21 26.69 12.03
C LYS A 375 27.69 26.34 13.42
N ARG A 376 28.56 26.02 14.38
CA ARG A 376 28.11 25.71 15.74
C ARG A 376 27.38 26.96 16.25
N TRP A 377 26.05 26.99 16.15
CA TRP A 377 25.23 28.14 16.61
C TRP A 377 25.11 28.18 18.13
N TRP A 378 25.77 27.24 18.80
CA TRP A 378 25.72 27.04 20.23
C TRP A 378 27.10 26.61 20.72
N ASP A 379 27.62 27.39 21.66
CA ASP A 379 28.83 27.14 22.42
C ASP A 379 28.45 27.29 23.91
N PRO A 380 28.57 26.26 24.77
CA PRO A 380 28.22 26.32 26.18
C PRO A 380 28.93 27.45 26.96
N ALA A 381 30.11 27.88 26.50
CA ALA A 381 30.83 28.99 27.10
C ALA A 381 30.12 30.32 26.81
N LEU A 382 29.65 30.53 25.57
CA LEU A 382 29.09 31.78 25.07
C LEU A 382 27.55 31.84 25.08
N HIS A 383 26.84 30.74 25.30
CA HIS A 383 25.38 30.65 25.18
C HIS A 383 24.74 29.93 26.38
N TYR A 384 23.53 30.34 26.78
CA TYR A 384 22.68 29.58 27.69
C TYR A 384 21.45 29.03 26.94
N ARG A 385 20.98 27.84 27.32
CA ARG A 385 19.77 27.24 26.76
C ARG A 385 18.56 27.57 27.62
N ASP A 386 17.49 28.00 26.96
CA ASP A 386 16.19 28.19 27.60
C ASP A 386 15.55 26.82 27.89
N PRO A 387 15.23 26.49 29.16
CA PRO A 387 14.75 25.17 29.54
C PRO A 387 13.35 24.82 29.00
N ILE A 388 12.56 25.82 28.59
CA ILE A 388 11.19 25.61 28.09
C ILE A 388 11.18 25.47 26.57
N THR A 389 11.97 26.29 25.87
CA THR A 389 11.93 26.32 24.39
C THR A 389 13.11 25.60 23.73
N GLY A 390 14.14 25.23 24.49
CA GLY A 390 15.34 24.55 23.99
C GLY A 390 16.27 25.43 23.13
N LYS A 391 15.92 26.71 22.91
CA LYS A 391 16.70 27.64 22.08
C LYS A 391 17.92 28.17 22.83
N ALA A 392 19.07 28.21 22.14
CA ALA A 392 20.31 28.77 22.67
C ALA A 392 20.35 30.30 22.45
N LYS A 393 20.63 31.07 23.50
CA LYS A 393 20.84 32.54 23.45
C LYS A 393 22.24 32.88 23.93
N LEU A 394 22.89 33.88 23.30
CA LEU A 394 24.20 34.39 23.72
C LEU A 394 24.12 34.92 25.16
N LYS A 395 25.07 34.53 26.02
CA LYS A 395 25.31 35.18 27.31
C LYS A 395 25.81 36.58 26.98
N MET A 396 25.03 37.61 27.34
CA MET A 396 25.46 38.99 27.12
C MET A 396 26.70 39.29 27.98
N GLN A 397 27.89 39.15 27.39
CA GLN A 397 29.07 39.87 27.85
C GLN A 397 29.21 41.13 26.99
N GLY A 398 29.35 42.26 27.67
CA GLY A 398 29.02 43.59 27.19
C GLY A 398 29.70 44.01 25.89
N ASN A 399 28.92 44.68 25.05
CA ASN A 399 29.43 45.56 24.01
C ASN A 399 29.03 47.02 24.32
N PRO A 400 29.89 48.00 23.98
CA PRO A 400 29.87 49.36 24.52
C PRO A 400 28.71 50.22 23.99
N LEU A 401 28.23 51.12 24.85
CA LEU A 401 27.16 52.10 24.59
C LEU A 401 27.47 52.98 23.36
N LYS A 402 26.53 53.08 22.41
CA LYS A 402 26.62 54.02 21.29
C LYS A 402 26.32 55.45 21.77
N LYS A 403 27.24 56.38 21.54
CA LYS A 403 27.10 57.82 21.82
C LYS A 403 26.07 58.49 20.90
N GLY A 404 25.27 59.39 21.47
CA GLY A 404 24.30 60.22 20.75
C GLY A 404 24.94 61.33 19.91
N ILE A 405 24.19 61.83 18.93
CA ILE A 405 24.60 62.88 17.99
C ILE A 405 24.61 64.25 18.71
N GLU A 406 25.66 65.03 18.47
CA GLU A 406 25.85 66.38 18.98
C GLU A 406 24.94 67.36 18.23
N ILE A 407 23.93 67.93 18.89
CA ILE A 407 23.07 68.98 18.32
C ILE A 407 23.52 70.30 18.95
N ASN A 408 24.28 71.09 18.20
CA ASN A 408 24.65 72.46 18.56
C ASN A 408 23.56 73.43 18.11
N THR A 409 22.77 73.95 19.04
CA THR A 409 21.96 75.16 18.82
C THR A 409 22.32 76.23 19.85
N PRO A 410 22.34 77.53 19.51
CA PRO A 410 23.06 78.55 20.29
C PRO A 410 22.42 78.99 21.62
N GLU A 411 21.22 78.52 21.99
CA GLU A 411 20.46 79.08 23.12
C GLU A 411 20.38 78.21 24.38
N THR A 412 21.02 77.05 24.43
CA THR A 412 21.17 76.28 25.67
C THR A 412 22.58 75.73 25.80
N GLY A 413 23.39 76.39 26.65
CA GLY A 413 24.79 76.03 26.90
C GLY A 413 24.96 74.54 27.18
N GLY A 414 25.91 73.94 26.45
CA GLY A 414 26.11 72.50 26.36
C GLY A 414 26.18 71.79 27.70
N ASN A 415 25.32 70.80 27.86
CA ASN A 415 25.45 69.75 28.87
C ASN A 415 25.14 68.39 28.21
N THR A 416 26.09 67.47 28.30
CA THR A 416 25.95 66.09 27.83
C THR A 416 25.28 65.26 28.92
N LYS A 417 24.13 64.62 28.63
CA LYS A 417 23.57 63.56 29.49
C LYS A 417 23.93 62.21 28.88
N GLU A 418 24.70 61.39 29.61
CA GLU A 418 25.02 60.01 29.23
C GLU A 418 24.38 59.02 30.21
N GLY A 419 23.54 58.10 29.71
CA GLY A 419 22.89 57.03 30.48
C GLY A 419 21.62 56.49 29.79
N ALA A 420 21.21 55.25 30.11
CA ALA A 420 20.00 54.62 29.55
C ALA A 420 18.68 55.28 30.02
N ASP A 421 18.74 56.12 31.07
CA ASP A 421 17.63 56.93 31.60
C ASP A 421 17.81 58.43 31.27
N ALA A 422 18.15 58.75 30.01
CA ALA A 422 18.12 60.14 29.55
C ALA A 422 16.68 60.70 29.49
N TRP A 423 15.67 59.85 29.59
CA TRP A 423 14.28 60.23 29.86
C TRP A 423 13.81 59.46 31.11
N TYR A 424 13.07 60.15 31.98
CA TYR A 424 12.38 59.63 33.17
C TYR A 424 13.19 59.55 34.47
N GLY A 425 13.20 60.68 35.17
CA GLY A 425 13.43 60.73 36.61
C GLY A 425 12.24 60.15 37.39
N THR A 426 12.59 59.54 38.51
CA THR A 426 11.82 58.99 39.61
C THR A 426 10.67 59.87 40.11
N GLU A 427 9.44 59.36 40.09
CA GLU A 427 8.42 59.46 41.16
C GLU A 427 7.08 58.85 40.69
N THR A 428 6.76 57.62 41.16
CA THR A 428 5.44 57.22 41.72
C THR A 428 5.35 55.69 41.82
N ARG A 429 5.49 55.21 43.05
CA ARG A 429 5.04 53.90 43.49
C ARG A 429 3.50 53.90 43.58
N GLY A 430 2.90 52.84 43.04
CA GLY A 430 1.65 52.16 43.39
C GLY A 430 0.49 52.89 44.08
N ASN A 431 -0.72 52.73 43.55
CA ASN A 431 -1.73 51.88 44.20
C ASN A 431 -2.95 51.65 43.31
N MET A 432 -3.44 50.42 43.33
CA MET A 432 -4.71 50.00 42.75
C MET A 432 -5.88 50.54 43.60
N GLY A 433 -6.62 51.54 43.09
CA GLY A 433 -8.00 51.80 43.51
C GLY A 433 -8.35 53.22 43.97
N GLN A 434 -9.46 53.71 43.41
CA GLN A 434 -10.34 54.82 43.79
C GLN A 434 -9.84 56.28 43.79
N GLY A 435 -10.55 57.11 43.00
CA GLY A 435 -10.58 58.56 43.06
C GLY A 435 -10.88 59.21 41.70
N GLU A 436 -12.05 59.84 41.53
CA GLU A 436 -12.29 60.82 40.46
C GLU A 436 -11.79 62.23 40.87
N PRO A 437 -11.94 63.30 40.06
CA PRO A 437 -11.09 63.63 38.91
C PRO A 437 -10.53 65.07 39.04
N ALA A 438 -9.26 65.33 38.67
CA ALA A 438 -8.83 66.69 38.37
C ALA A 438 -7.49 66.73 37.63
N GLY A 439 -7.51 67.37 36.45
CA GLY A 439 -6.37 68.13 35.94
C GLY A 439 -5.24 67.35 35.26
N GLY A 440 -5.27 67.36 33.92
CA GLY A 440 -4.06 67.55 33.12
C GLY A 440 -3.35 66.31 32.56
N GLY A 441 -3.54 66.09 31.26
CA GLY A 441 -2.48 65.65 30.35
C GLY A 441 -2.24 64.15 30.19
N GLY A 442 -2.35 63.65 28.95
CA GLY A 442 -1.60 62.45 28.52
C GLY A 442 -2.37 61.31 27.85
N ALA A 443 -3.58 61.53 27.33
CA ALA A 443 -4.35 60.47 26.67
C ALA A 443 -4.08 60.30 25.15
N TRP A 444 -2.84 60.54 24.67
CA TRP A 444 -2.54 60.48 23.22
C TRP A 444 -1.29 59.67 22.82
N GLY A 445 -0.72 58.86 23.72
CA GLY A 445 0.42 57.99 23.39
C GLY A 445 0.01 56.57 22.99
N TYR A 446 -0.69 55.86 23.87
CA TYR A 446 -0.91 54.41 23.70
C TYR A 446 -1.91 54.07 22.60
N ARG A 447 -3.00 54.84 22.51
CA ARG A 447 -4.06 54.58 21.52
C ARG A 447 -3.57 54.84 20.10
N THR A 448 -2.69 55.82 19.91
CA THR A 448 -2.14 56.21 18.61
C THR A 448 -1.09 55.21 18.11
N GLU A 449 -0.26 54.68 19.01
CA GLU A 449 0.72 53.66 18.66
C GLU A 449 0.07 52.29 18.41
N GLU A 450 -0.97 51.93 19.16
CA GLU A 450 -1.78 50.75 18.88
C GLU A 450 -2.59 50.91 17.59
N LEU A 451 -3.19 52.07 17.33
CA LEU A 451 -3.88 52.37 16.07
C LEU A 451 -2.91 52.35 14.88
N TYR A 452 -1.68 52.82 15.05
CA TYR A 452 -0.65 52.80 14.00
C TYR A 452 -0.10 51.38 13.78
N LYS A 453 0.11 50.58 14.84
CA LYS A 453 0.44 49.15 14.73
C LYS A 453 -0.71 48.35 14.11
N GLN A 454 -1.96 48.66 14.43
CA GLN A 454 -3.15 48.07 13.79
C GLN A 454 -3.29 48.51 12.33
N PHE A 455 -2.96 49.77 12.00
CA PHE A 455 -2.93 50.29 10.64
C PHE A 455 -1.83 49.62 9.80
N LEU A 456 -0.62 49.48 10.34
CA LEU A 456 0.48 48.75 9.71
C LEU A 456 0.24 47.24 9.64
N ALA A 457 -0.46 46.63 10.62
CA ALA A 457 -0.87 45.23 10.54
C ALA A 457 -1.95 45.00 9.47
N LYS A 458 -2.86 45.96 9.28
CA LYS A 458 -3.84 45.95 8.18
C LYS A 458 -3.22 46.22 6.79
N ARG A 459 -2.08 46.91 6.71
CA ARG A 459 -1.43 47.31 5.45
C ARG A 459 -0.08 46.67 5.15
N LYS A 460 0.45 45.80 6.02
CA LYS A 460 1.63 44.99 5.68
C LYS A 460 1.28 44.15 4.47
N ILE A 461 2.03 44.33 3.38
CA ILE A 461 1.99 43.43 2.22
C ILE A 461 2.39 42.07 2.75
N LEU A 462 1.40 41.18 2.89
CA LEU A 462 1.66 39.80 3.27
C LEU A 462 2.47 39.17 2.15
N TRP A 463 3.42 38.32 2.51
CA TRP A 463 4.33 37.68 1.56
C TRP A 463 3.53 37.07 0.40
N SER A 464 4.05 37.15 -0.82
CA SER A 464 3.43 36.51 -1.97
C SER A 464 3.48 35.00 -1.78
N TYR A 465 2.34 34.41 -1.41
CA TYR A 465 2.12 32.96 -1.43
C TYR A 465 1.91 32.55 -2.89
N SER A 466 3.01 32.43 -3.63
CA SER A 466 3.06 31.90 -4.99
C SER A 466 4.08 30.77 -5.02
N MET A 467 3.76 29.66 -5.69
CA MET A 467 4.69 28.57 -5.94
C MET A 467 5.59 28.97 -7.11
N PRO A 468 6.91 29.11 -6.92
CA PRO A 468 7.83 29.49 -7.99
C PRO A 468 8.24 28.24 -8.79
N VAL A 469 7.26 27.53 -9.35
CA VAL A 469 7.45 26.26 -10.06
C VAL A 469 6.72 26.37 -11.40
N SER A 470 7.41 26.06 -12.50
CA SER A 470 6.78 25.97 -13.81
C SER A 470 6.00 24.65 -13.97
N ARG A 471 4.97 24.60 -14.84
CA ARG A 471 4.22 23.36 -15.11
C ARG A 471 5.15 22.22 -15.51
N LYS A 472 6.18 22.51 -16.32
CA LYS A 472 7.17 21.52 -16.75
C LYS A 472 7.96 20.94 -15.58
N GLU A 473 8.44 21.76 -14.67
CA GLU A 473 9.13 21.29 -13.46
C GLU A 473 8.18 20.49 -12.54
N PHE A 474 6.91 20.90 -12.47
CA PHE A 474 5.90 20.17 -11.73
C PHE A 474 5.62 18.79 -12.33
N GLN A 475 5.47 18.70 -13.65
CA GLN A 475 5.29 17.43 -14.39
C GLN A 475 6.55 16.56 -14.33
N ASP A 476 7.75 17.12 -14.38
CA ASP A 476 8.99 16.32 -14.28
C ASP A 476 9.13 15.67 -12.89
N VAL A 477 8.66 16.34 -11.83
CA VAL A 477 8.72 15.82 -10.45
C VAL A 477 7.55 14.89 -10.13
N PHE A 478 6.33 15.26 -10.50
CA PHE A 478 5.10 14.57 -10.10
C PHE A 478 4.41 13.80 -11.23
N GLY A 479 4.89 13.89 -12.48
CA GLY A 479 4.24 13.33 -13.67
C GLY A 479 3.98 11.84 -13.58
N LYS A 480 4.93 11.06 -13.05
CA LYS A 480 4.71 9.61 -12.83
C LYS A 480 3.62 9.32 -11.79
N GLU A 481 3.48 10.16 -10.77
CA GLU A 481 2.42 9.98 -9.77
C GLU A 481 1.05 10.41 -10.31
N LEU A 482 1.04 11.46 -11.14
CA LEU A 482 -0.14 11.92 -11.87
C LEU A 482 -0.62 10.88 -12.89
N GLU A 483 0.26 10.35 -13.74
CA GLU A 483 -0.05 9.29 -14.73
C GLU A 483 -0.62 8.02 -14.06
N ASN A 484 -0.04 7.62 -12.92
CA ASN A 484 -0.54 6.46 -12.18
C ASN A 484 -1.93 6.72 -11.57
N THR A 485 -2.18 7.95 -11.11
CA THR A 485 -3.49 8.36 -10.60
C THR A 485 -4.51 8.41 -11.72
N GLU A 486 -4.14 9.00 -12.86
CA GLU A 486 -4.93 9.06 -14.09
C GLU A 486 -5.33 7.66 -14.54
N MET A 487 -4.40 6.72 -14.69
CA MET A 487 -4.69 5.33 -15.07
C MET A 487 -5.63 4.60 -14.09
N ASN A 488 -5.57 4.93 -12.80
CA ASN A 488 -6.46 4.33 -11.81
C ASN A 488 -7.87 4.91 -11.88
N LEU A 489 -7.99 6.20 -12.21
CA LEU A 489 -9.26 6.89 -12.31
C LEU A 489 -9.94 6.65 -13.67
N GLU A 490 -9.18 6.54 -14.77
CA GLU A 490 -9.67 6.16 -16.10
C GLU A 490 -10.42 4.81 -16.03
N LYS A 491 -9.85 3.81 -15.32
CA LYS A 491 -10.51 2.52 -15.06
C LYS A 491 -11.83 2.62 -14.29
N LEU A 492 -12.05 3.70 -13.52
CA LEU A 492 -13.26 3.92 -12.75
C LEU A 492 -14.36 4.62 -13.56
N PHE A 493 -14.02 5.22 -14.69
CA PHE A 493 -14.94 5.88 -15.61
C PHE A 493 -15.15 5.09 -16.92
N ASP A 494 -14.44 3.97 -17.10
CA ASP A 494 -14.63 3.06 -18.22
C ASP A 494 -16.09 2.58 -18.30
N PRO A 495 -16.79 2.79 -19.43
CA PRO A 495 -18.14 2.31 -19.59
C PRO A 495 -18.14 0.78 -19.55
N GLU A 496 -18.88 0.20 -18.60
CA GLU A 496 -19.15 -1.24 -18.61
C GLU A 496 -19.72 -1.63 -19.98
N ILE A 497 -19.04 -2.55 -20.66
CA ILE A 497 -19.46 -3.05 -21.96
C ILE A 497 -20.71 -3.91 -21.75
N ASP A 498 -21.85 -3.39 -22.18
CA ASP A 498 -23.11 -4.12 -22.07
C ASP A 498 -23.22 -5.08 -23.26
N ILE A 499 -22.91 -6.36 -23.02
CA ILE A 499 -22.92 -7.40 -24.05
C ILE A 499 -24.32 -8.00 -24.11
N THR A 500 -25.15 -7.51 -25.02
CA THR A 500 -26.47 -8.08 -25.26
C THR A 500 -26.36 -9.23 -26.26
N ARG A 501 -26.72 -10.45 -25.83
CA ARG A 501 -26.74 -11.64 -26.69
C ARG A 501 -28.16 -11.94 -27.14
N MET A 502 -28.41 -11.86 -28.44
CA MET A 502 -29.70 -12.23 -29.03
C MET A 502 -29.57 -13.52 -29.83
N TYR A 503 -30.40 -14.51 -29.49
CA TYR A 503 -30.43 -15.77 -30.20
C TYR A 503 -31.33 -15.71 -31.45
N GLN A 504 -30.82 -16.16 -32.58
CA GLN A 504 -31.46 -16.15 -33.90
C GLN A 504 -31.55 -17.56 -34.49
N PHE A 505 -32.47 -17.73 -35.45
CA PHE A 505 -32.65 -18.99 -36.18
C PHE A 505 -31.52 -19.24 -37.20
N GLU A 506 -30.86 -18.19 -37.67
CA GLU A 506 -29.77 -18.25 -38.64
C GLU A 506 -28.66 -17.25 -38.26
N GLY A 507 -27.40 -17.61 -38.51
CA GLY A 507 -26.24 -16.76 -38.20
C GLY A 507 -24.91 -17.45 -38.48
N ARG A 508 -23.79 -16.77 -38.22
CA ARG A 508 -22.43 -17.30 -38.46
C ARG A 508 -21.80 -17.99 -37.24
N ARG A 509 -22.30 -17.70 -36.04
CA ARG A 509 -21.78 -18.21 -34.76
C ARG A 509 -22.90 -18.97 -34.04
N ILE A 510 -22.64 -20.23 -33.69
CA ILE A 510 -23.62 -21.13 -33.05
C ILE A 510 -23.30 -21.28 -31.55
N ASP A 511 -24.33 -21.20 -30.71
CA ASP A 511 -24.23 -21.54 -29.29
C ASP A 511 -24.32 -23.07 -29.16
N ALA A 512 -23.20 -23.70 -28.83
CA ALA A 512 -23.07 -25.15 -28.80
C ALA A 512 -24.08 -25.81 -27.85
N ARG A 513 -24.40 -25.19 -26.71
CA ARG A 513 -25.33 -25.76 -25.72
C ARG A 513 -26.76 -25.76 -26.27
N LYS A 514 -27.19 -24.68 -26.90
CA LYS A 514 -28.52 -24.63 -27.54
C LYS A 514 -28.61 -25.50 -28.79
N TYR A 515 -27.55 -25.56 -29.59
CA TYR A 515 -27.50 -26.43 -30.77
C TYR A 515 -27.63 -27.91 -30.40
N ILE A 516 -26.98 -28.34 -29.33
CA ILE A 516 -27.12 -29.71 -28.80
C ILE A 516 -28.56 -29.97 -28.32
N SER A 517 -29.16 -29.01 -27.60
CA SER A 517 -30.55 -29.12 -27.16
C SER A 517 -31.54 -29.19 -28.34
N PHE A 518 -31.36 -28.36 -29.37
CA PHE A 518 -32.12 -28.41 -30.62
C PHE A 518 -31.97 -29.77 -31.32
N LYS A 519 -30.75 -30.30 -31.43
CA LYS A 519 -30.48 -31.61 -32.05
C LYS A 519 -31.10 -32.77 -31.26
N SER A 520 -31.26 -32.61 -29.95
CA SER A 520 -31.94 -33.58 -29.07
C SER A 520 -33.47 -33.49 -29.11
N GLY A 521 -34.04 -32.57 -29.89
CA GLY A 521 -35.49 -32.37 -30.02
C GLY A 521 -36.16 -31.67 -28.83
N LYS A 522 -35.38 -31.21 -27.84
CA LYS A 522 -35.88 -30.55 -26.61
C LYS A 522 -35.53 -29.05 -26.52
N GLY A 523 -34.84 -28.51 -27.51
CA GLY A 523 -34.32 -27.14 -27.51
C GLY A 523 -34.99 -26.21 -28.50
N ASP A 524 -34.89 -24.92 -28.22
CA ASP A 524 -35.39 -23.85 -29.06
C ASP A 524 -34.60 -23.77 -30.39
N ILE A 525 -35.26 -23.38 -31.48
CA ILE A 525 -34.71 -23.38 -32.84
C ILE A 525 -33.69 -22.23 -33.02
N LYS A 526 -33.72 -21.24 -32.11
CA LYS A 526 -32.80 -20.09 -32.08
C LYS A 526 -31.46 -20.49 -31.47
N VAL A 527 -30.58 -21.06 -32.30
CA VAL A 527 -29.28 -21.63 -31.89
C VAL A 527 -28.08 -20.74 -32.24
N PHE A 528 -28.28 -19.70 -33.06
CA PHE A 528 -27.22 -18.78 -33.44
C PHE A 528 -27.19 -17.58 -32.51
N ASP A 529 -26.02 -17.13 -32.08
CA ASP A 529 -25.87 -15.94 -31.22
C ASP A 529 -25.46 -14.73 -32.06
N LYS A 530 -26.27 -13.67 -32.00
CA LYS A 530 -25.90 -12.32 -32.42
C LYS A 530 -25.55 -11.53 -31.16
N THR A 531 -24.25 -11.45 -30.90
CA THR A 531 -23.70 -10.57 -29.86
C THR A 531 -23.70 -9.13 -30.37
N ILE A 532 -24.47 -8.26 -29.73
CA ILE A 532 -24.39 -6.81 -29.93
C ILE A 532 -23.60 -6.26 -28.75
N ILE A 533 -22.50 -5.58 -29.06
CA ILE A 533 -21.69 -4.87 -28.09
C ILE A 533 -22.14 -3.42 -28.19
N ASP A 534 -23.03 -3.00 -27.30
CA ASP A 534 -23.40 -1.59 -27.21
C ASP A 534 -22.37 -0.88 -26.33
N LYS A 535 -21.46 -0.17 -26.98
CA LYS A 535 -20.62 0.81 -26.29
C LYS A 535 -21.49 2.05 -26.07
N LYS A 536 -22.06 2.20 -24.87
CA LYS A 536 -22.86 3.37 -24.51
C LYS A 536 -21.94 4.58 -24.29
N ASP A 537 -21.43 5.15 -25.37
CA ASP A 537 -20.62 6.39 -25.32
C ASP A 537 -21.46 7.61 -24.85
N GLU A 538 -22.80 7.50 -24.81
CA GLU A 538 -23.72 8.59 -24.40
C GLU A 538 -24.12 8.57 -22.90
N LYS A 539 -23.56 7.67 -22.08
CA LYS A 539 -24.06 7.42 -20.72
C LYS A 539 -23.74 8.54 -19.70
N LEU A 540 -22.88 9.49 -20.04
CA LEU A 540 -22.46 10.59 -19.16
C LEU A 540 -22.98 11.96 -19.62
N LYS A 541 -23.84 11.97 -20.65
CA LYS A 541 -24.37 13.20 -21.24
C LYS A 541 -25.32 13.90 -20.27
N GLY A 542 -25.05 15.17 -19.98
CA GLY A 542 -25.84 15.99 -19.05
C GLY A 542 -25.36 15.94 -17.60
N VAL A 543 -24.23 15.27 -17.31
CA VAL A 543 -23.50 15.41 -16.05
C VAL A 543 -22.67 16.69 -16.10
N GLU A 544 -22.87 17.57 -15.13
CA GLU A 544 -22.06 18.77 -14.93
C GLU A 544 -21.37 18.76 -13.56
N VAL A 545 -20.07 19.06 -13.55
CA VAL A 545 -19.26 19.14 -12.32
C VAL A 545 -18.69 20.54 -12.12
N VAL A 546 -19.01 21.18 -10.99
CA VAL A 546 -18.51 22.51 -10.64
C VAL A 546 -17.52 22.38 -9.48
N PHE A 547 -16.30 22.89 -9.66
CA PHE A 547 -15.31 23.01 -8.59
C PHE A 547 -15.30 24.43 -8.01
N LEU A 548 -15.62 24.55 -6.72
CA LEU A 548 -15.43 25.78 -5.94
C LEU A 548 -14.20 25.62 -5.05
N VAL A 549 -13.14 26.38 -5.35
CA VAL A 549 -11.85 26.26 -4.68
C VAL A 549 -11.53 27.54 -3.92
N SER A 550 -11.35 27.42 -2.61
CA SER A 550 -11.05 28.57 -1.75
C SER A 550 -9.59 29.04 -1.93
N LYS A 551 -9.40 30.29 -2.36
CA LYS A 551 -8.09 30.96 -2.54
C LYS A 551 -7.59 31.69 -1.30
N ALA A 552 -7.94 31.17 -0.12
CA ALA A 552 -7.59 31.79 1.14
C ALA A 552 -6.16 31.44 1.60
N ARG A 553 -5.41 32.42 2.13
CA ARG A 553 -4.07 32.23 2.73
C ARG A 553 -4.00 31.11 3.77
N ARG A 554 -5.12 30.86 4.46
CA ARG A 554 -5.23 29.95 5.60
C ARG A 554 -5.16 28.48 5.22
N ILE A 555 -5.64 28.14 4.03
CA ILE A 555 -5.73 26.75 3.54
C ILE A 555 -4.35 26.22 3.15
N PHE A 556 -3.44 27.11 2.79
CA PHE A 556 -2.23 26.73 2.08
C PHE A 556 -0.98 26.79 2.94
N ASN A 557 -0.82 25.73 3.74
CA ASN A 557 0.51 25.12 3.87
C ASN A 557 0.93 24.64 2.47
N PHE A 558 2.21 24.78 2.11
CA PHE A 558 2.74 24.45 0.77
C PHE A 558 2.33 23.05 0.29
N GLU A 559 2.24 22.10 1.23
CA GLU A 559 1.82 20.72 0.99
C GLU A 559 0.38 20.63 0.45
N TYR A 560 -0.57 21.33 1.07
CA TYR A 560 -1.96 21.31 0.61
C TYR A 560 -2.13 22.02 -0.75
N SER A 561 -1.25 22.98 -1.09
CA SER A 561 -1.25 23.70 -2.39
C SER A 561 -0.96 22.75 -3.53
N ILE A 562 0.13 21.99 -3.37
CA ILE A 562 0.57 20.99 -4.35
C ILE A 562 -0.54 19.95 -4.58
N VAL A 563 -1.19 19.54 -3.50
CA VAL A 563 -2.16 18.46 -3.52
C VAL A 563 -3.47 18.88 -4.18
N VAL A 564 -4.00 20.06 -3.84
CA VAL A 564 -5.19 20.61 -4.50
C VAL A 564 -4.94 20.83 -5.99
N LEU A 565 -3.75 21.33 -6.34
CA LEU A 565 -3.34 21.52 -7.72
C LEU A 565 -3.26 20.18 -8.47
N SER A 566 -2.61 19.17 -7.88
CA SER A 566 -2.52 17.81 -8.44
C SER A 566 -3.91 17.18 -8.62
N ALA A 567 -4.78 17.27 -7.61
CA ALA A 567 -6.11 16.68 -7.65
C ALA A 567 -7.00 17.34 -8.71
N LEU A 568 -6.93 18.67 -8.87
CA LEU A 568 -7.71 19.39 -9.87
C LEU A 568 -7.23 19.11 -11.29
N ILE A 569 -5.91 19.06 -11.53
CA ILE A 569 -5.37 18.74 -12.86
C ILE A 569 -5.75 17.31 -13.26
N SER A 570 -5.49 16.33 -12.40
CA SER A 570 -5.88 14.94 -12.68
C SER A 570 -7.38 14.83 -12.94
N SER A 571 -8.23 15.41 -12.08
CA SER A 571 -9.68 15.38 -12.27
C SER A 571 -10.13 16.06 -13.57
N SER A 572 -9.46 17.15 -13.99
CA SER A 572 -9.80 17.87 -15.21
C SER A 572 -9.48 17.06 -16.47
N ILE A 573 -8.32 16.39 -16.49
CA ILE A 573 -7.92 15.49 -17.59
C ILE A 573 -8.97 14.38 -17.74
N ILE A 574 -9.30 13.70 -16.65
CA ILE A 574 -10.23 12.57 -16.65
C ILE A 574 -11.64 13.01 -17.08
N LEU A 575 -12.16 14.10 -16.52
CA LEU A 575 -13.48 14.60 -16.90
C LEU A 575 -13.52 15.01 -18.38
N SER A 576 -12.42 15.57 -18.91
CA SER A 576 -12.29 15.89 -20.33
C SER A 576 -12.29 14.63 -21.21
N ASP A 577 -11.49 13.61 -20.87
CA ASP A 577 -11.38 12.38 -21.65
C ASP A 577 -12.71 11.62 -21.74
N HIS A 578 -13.53 11.72 -20.69
CA HIS A 578 -14.86 11.10 -20.63
C HIS A 578 -16.01 12.00 -21.11
N ASN A 579 -15.71 13.15 -21.73
CA ASN A 579 -16.70 14.13 -22.22
C ASN A 579 -17.71 14.58 -21.14
N VAL A 580 -17.24 14.77 -19.90
CA VAL A 580 -18.04 15.31 -18.80
C VAL A 580 -17.78 16.81 -18.69
N ASP A 581 -18.85 17.61 -18.76
CA ASP A 581 -18.77 19.05 -18.67
C ASP A 581 -18.39 19.47 -17.24
N PHE A 582 -17.32 20.26 -17.10
CA PHE A 582 -16.90 20.79 -15.81
C PHE A 582 -16.55 22.27 -15.86
N SER A 583 -16.64 22.95 -14.71
CA SER A 583 -16.21 24.34 -14.54
C SER A 583 -15.43 24.54 -13.23
N ILE A 584 -14.53 25.51 -13.22
CA ILE A 584 -13.66 25.79 -12.06
C ILE A 584 -13.80 27.26 -11.67
N TYR A 585 -14.21 27.50 -10.42
CA TYR A 585 -14.28 28.82 -9.81
C TYR A 585 -13.36 28.89 -8.59
N LEU A 586 -12.51 29.90 -8.57
CA LEU A 586 -11.77 30.27 -7.36
C LEU A 586 -12.54 31.37 -6.62
N TYR A 587 -12.55 31.29 -5.30
CA TYR A 587 -13.17 32.32 -4.47
C TYR A 587 -12.26 32.75 -3.32
N SER A 588 -12.21 34.05 -3.03
CA SER A 588 -11.56 34.59 -1.83
C SER A 588 -11.96 36.03 -1.59
N ASP A 589 -11.51 36.65 -0.49
CA ASP A 589 -11.57 38.10 -0.30
C ASP A 589 -10.16 38.69 -0.47
N ARG A 590 -9.80 39.13 -1.69
CA ARG A 590 -8.44 39.62 -2.01
C ARG A 590 -8.15 40.96 -1.34
N LEU A 591 -9.16 41.81 -1.25
CA LEU A 591 -9.04 43.14 -0.65
C LEU A 591 -9.15 43.13 0.88
N ASN A 592 -9.48 41.97 1.48
CA ASN A 592 -9.69 41.79 2.91
C ASN A 592 -10.65 42.85 3.48
N LYS A 593 -11.72 43.13 2.73
CA LYS A 593 -12.75 44.11 3.09
C LYS A 593 -13.98 43.46 3.71
N LYS A 594 -14.18 42.16 3.50
CA LYS A 594 -15.31 41.35 3.95
C LYS A 594 -16.67 41.83 3.47
N ASP A 595 -16.67 42.72 2.47
CA ASP A 595 -17.88 43.30 1.90
C ASP A 595 -18.32 42.54 0.63
N ASN A 596 -17.39 41.97 -0.13
CA ASN A 596 -17.63 41.25 -1.39
C ASN A 596 -16.77 39.99 -1.49
N ILE A 597 -17.27 38.99 -2.21
CA ILE A 597 -16.56 37.75 -2.55
C ILE A 597 -15.97 37.90 -3.95
N ASP A 598 -14.66 37.79 -4.09
CA ASP A 598 -13.99 37.76 -5.38
C ASP A 598 -14.13 36.34 -5.96
N LEU A 599 -15.05 36.16 -6.91
CA LEU A 599 -15.25 34.91 -7.63
C LEU A 599 -14.59 35.02 -9.02
N SER A 600 -13.57 34.21 -9.30
CA SER A 600 -12.93 34.13 -10.60
C SER A 600 -13.18 32.77 -11.23
N CYS A 601 -13.90 32.74 -12.36
CA CYS A 601 -14.04 31.56 -13.19
C CYS A 601 -12.77 31.38 -14.02
N ILE A 602 -12.10 30.24 -13.87
CA ILE A 602 -10.93 29.91 -14.70
C ILE A 602 -11.38 29.15 -15.94
N LYS A 603 -12.33 28.21 -15.81
CA LYS A 603 -12.81 27.39 -16.91
C LYS A 603 -14.34 27.31 -16.87
N GLN A 604 -14.98 27.67 -17.99
CA GLN A 604 -16.43 27.53 -18.19
C GLN A 604 -16.75 26.20 -18.87
N PHE A 605 -18.00 25.75 -18.81
CA PHE A 605 -18.41 24.50 -19.48
C PHE A 605 -18.20 24.53 -21.00
N GLU A 606 -18.45 25.69 -21.63
CA GLU A 606 -18.34 25.89 -23.08
C GLU A 606 -16.89 25.90 -23.59
N GLU A 607 -15.90 26.01 -22.71
CA GLU A 607 -14.48 26.05 -23.06
C GLU A 607 -13.90 24.63 -23.13
N GLU A 608 -13.28 24.28 -24.26
CA GLU A 608 -12.53 23.03 -24.40
C GLU A 608 -11.30 23.00 -23.48
N TYR A 609 -11.02 21.83 -22.91
CA TYR A 609 -9.85 21.61 -22.07
C TYR A 609 -8.63 21.31 -22.96
N THR A 610 -7.91 22.37 -23.35
CA THR A 610 -6.66 22.28 -24.13
C THR A 610 -5.43 22.40 -23.23
N ASP A 611 -4.25 22.06 -23.77
CA ASP A 611 -2.97 22.27 -23.08
C ASP A 611 -2.75 23.71 -22.61
N GLU A 612 -3.25 24.70 -23.36
CA GLU A 612 -3.19 26.12 -22.98
C GLU A 612 -4.08 26.41 -21.78
N LYS A 613 -5.25 25.77 -21.72
CA LYS A 613 -6.19 25.93 -20.61
C LYS A 613 -5.70 25.25 -19.33
N GLU A 614 -5.05 24.10 -19.46
CA GLU A 614 -4.36 23.46 -18.33
C GLU A 614 -3.25 24.36 -17.76
N GLU A 615 -2.47 25.03 -18.62
CA GLU A 615 -1.46 26.00 -18.19
C GLU A 615 -2.10 27.21 -17.48
N GLU A 616 -3.22 27.73 -17.98
CA GLU A 616 -3.97 28.81 -17.32
C GLU A 616 -4.46 28.39 -15.92
N ILE A 617 -5.00 27.17 -15.79
CA ILE A 617 -5.42 26.59 -14.51
C ILE A 617 -4.23 26.43 -13.58
N PHE A 618 -3.11 25.90 -14.07
CA PHE A 618 -1.88 25.74 -13.30
C PHE A 618 -1.36 27.10 -12.79
N GLN A 619 -1.34 28.13 -13.63
CA GLN A 619 -0.90 29.48 -13.23
C GLN A 619 -1.84 30.12 -12.22
N ALA A 620 -3.16 29.99 -12.40
CA ALA A 620 -4.15 30.54 -11.48
C ALA A 620 -4.11 29.87 -10.10
N LEU A 621 -3.80 28.58 -10.04
CA LEU A 621 -3.63 27.78 -8.81
C LEU A 621 -2.22 27.84 -8.23
N SER A 622 -1.18 28.21 -8.98
CA SER A 622 0.18 28.34 -8.43
C SER A 622 0.46 29.74 -7.89
N THR A 623 -0.30 30.76 -8.31
CA THR A 623 -0.02 32.16 -7.99
C THR A 623 -1.10 32.82 -7.15
N ASP A 624 -0.71 33.86 -6.39
CA ASP A 624 -1.65 34.85 -5.83
C ASP A 624 -2.64 34.28 -4.78
N TRP A 625 -2.15 33.42 -3.88
CA TRP A 625 -2.91 32.93 -2.71
C TRP A 625 -3.00 33.97 -1.59
N GLN A 626 -3.38 35.20 -1.93
CA GLN A 626 -3.36 36.33 -1.00
C GLN A 626 -4.74 36.69 -0.44
N GLY A 627 -5.80 35.96 -0.75
CA GLY A 627 -7.15 36.26 -0.24
C GLY A 627 -7.37 35.85 1.22
N ASP A 628 -8.31 36.50 1.91
CA ASP A 628 -8.83 36.02 3.21
C ASP A 628 -9.95 34.98 2.99
N SER A 629 -10.25 34.22 4.04
CA SER A 629 -11.32 33.21 4.03
C SER A 629 -12.69 33.89 3.97
N VAL A 630 -13.60 33.28 3.22
CA VAL A 630 -14.97 33.77 2.98
C VAL A 630 -15.95 32.78 3.57
N HIS A 631 -17.09 33.27 4.08
CA HIS A 631 -18.17 32.39 4.53
C HIS A 631 -18.80 31.66 3.35
N GLU A 632 -18.63 30.33 3.30
CA GLU A 632 -18.99 29.51 2.15
C GLU A 632 -20.50 29.42 1.90
N TYR A 633 -21.34 29.65 2.92
CA TYR A 633 -22.80 29.61 2.76
C TYR A 633 -23.29 30.62 1.72
N VAL A 634 -22.59 31.76 1.57
CA VAL A 634 -22.95 32.83 0.62
C VAL A 634 -22.79 32.35 -0.83
N LEU A 635 -21.83 31.45 -1.09
CA LEU A 635 -21.62 30.86 -2.42
C LEU A 635 -22.82 30.00 -2.84
N LEU A 636 -23.51 29.38 -1.88
CA LEU A 636 -24.63 28.49 -2.12
C LEU A 636 -25.98 29.21 -2.20
N GLU A 637 -26.07 30.51 -1.86
CA GLU A 637 -27.30 31.29 -1.98
C GLU A 637 -27.79 31.37 -3.44
N ASN A 638 -26.88 31.37 -4.41
CA ASN A 638 -27.16 31.41 -5.85
C ASN A 638 -26.54 30.24 -6.62
N CYS A 639 -26.65 29.02 -6.08
CA CYS A 639 -26.07 27.81 -6.66
C CYS A 639 -26.51 27.54 -8.11
N GLU A 640 -27.70 28.01 -8.50
CA GLU A 640 -28.27 27.85 -9.86
C GLU A 640 -27.42 28.52 -10.94
N LYS A 641 -26.60 29.53 -10.61
CA LYS A 641 -25.75 30.25 -11.57
C LYS A 641 -24.54 29.45 -12.05
N TYR A 642 -24.16 28.40 -11.33
CA TYR A 642 -22.96 27.61 -11.67
C TYR A 642 -23.24 26.46 -12.64
N PHE A 643 -24.49 26.20 -13.00
CA PHE A 643 -24.90 25.07 -13.82
C PHE A 643 -25.72 25.56 -15.01
N THR A 644 -25.72 24.82 -16.12
CA THR A 644 -26.62 25.12 -17.24
C THR A 644 -28.03 24.63 -16.93
N ALA A 645 -29.02 25.15 -17.68
CA ALA A 645 -30.41 24.74 -17.50
C ALA A 645 -30.66 23.28 -17.94
N ASP A 646 -29.84 22.76 -18.86
CA ASP A 646 -30.05 21.49 -19.54
C ASP A 646 -29.39 20.30 -18.82
N SER A 647 -28.64 20.53 -17.73
CA SER A 647 -27.98 19.46 -16.99
C SER A 647 -28.95 18.60 -16.17
N THR A 648 -28.77 17.28 -16.31
CA THR A 648 -29.56 16.23 -15.63
C THR A 648 -28.98 15.91 -14.26
N THR A 649 -27.65 15.92 -14.11
CA THR A 649 -26.95 15.67 -12.86
C THR A 649 -25.99 16.80 -12.55
N ARG A 650 -26.18 17.47 -11.41
CA ARG A 650 -25.46 18.68 -11.02
C ARG A 650 -24.63 18.43 -9.77
N ILE A 651 -23.32 18.30 -9.93
CA ILE A 651 -22.38 17.99 -8.85
C ILE A 651 -21.55 19.23 -8.54
N LEU A 652 -21.60 19.70 -7.30
CA LEU A 652 -20.77 20.79 -6.80
C LEU A 652 -19.74 20.24 -5.81
N VAL A 653 -18.46 20.41 -6.14
CA VAL A 653 -17.32 20.04 -5.30
C VAL A 653 -16.79 21.31 -4.63
N MET A 654 -16.81 21.35 -3.30
CA MET A 654 -16.32 22.50 -2.53
C MET A 654 -15.04 22.12 -1.78
N ILE A 655 -13.92 22.78 -2.12
CA ILE A 655 -12.60 22.54 -1.52
C ILE A 655 -12.27 23.72 -0.58
N SER A 656 -12.34 23.48 0.73
CA SER A 656 -12.08 24.51 1.76
C SER A 656 -11.59 23.91 3.09
N ASP A 657 -11.10 24.74 4.00
CA ASP A 657 -10.86 24.34 5.40
C ASP A 657 -12.12 24.46 6.29
N PHE A 658 -13.22 25.03 5.78
CA PHE A 658 -14.54 25.17 6.42
C PHE A 658 -14.50 25.81 7.83
N ARG A 659 -13.54 26.72 8.10
CA ARG A 659 -13.36 27.35 9.42
C ARG A 659 -13.91 28.77 9.48
N GLY A 660 -15.01 28.96 10.23
CA GLY A 660 -15.61 30.27 10.49
C GLY A 660 -14.90 31.14 11.56
N GLN A 661 -14.20 30.57 12.55
CA GLN A 661 -13.51 31.34 13.61
C GLN A 661 -12.08 30.84 13.91
N ARG A 662 -11.33 31.63 14.70
CA ARG A 662 -9.89 31.50 14.92
C ARG A 662 -9.52 30.10 15.45
N GLY A 663 -8.36 29.60 15.03
CA GLY A 663 -7.88 28.23 15.24
C GLY A 663 -7.65 27.76 16.69
N LYS A 664 -8.26 28.36 17.71
CA LYS A 664 -8.25 27.90 19.11
C LYS A 664 -9.63 27.46 19.64
N ALA A 665 -10.70 27.58 18.85
CA ALA A 665 -12.03 27.11 19.25
C ALA A 665 -12.11 25.57 19.26
N LYS A 666 -12.97 25.01 20.12
CA LYS A 666 -13.32 23.59 20.10
C LYS A 666 -14.14 23.30 18.83
N VAL A 667 -14.04 22.07 18.31
CA VAL A 667 -14.73 21.66 17.08
C VAL A 667 -16.25 21.81 17.21
N ASP A 668 -16.82 21.48 18.37
CA ASP A 668 -18.27 21.63 18.66
C ASP A 668 -18.74 23.09 18.58
N ASP A 669 -17.90 24.04 19.03
CA ASP A 669 -18.19 25.48 18.96
C ASP A 669 -18.11 25.98 17.50
N GLU A 670 -17.25 25.36 16.66
CA GLU A 670 -17.14 25.67 15.24
C GLU A 670 -18.32 25.10 14.43
N ILE A 671 -18.76 23.87 14.71
CA ILE A 671 -19.94 23.26 14.06
C ILE A 671 -21.21 24.06 14.40
N SER A 672 -21.36 24.47 15.67
CA SER A 672 -22.50 25.28 16.13
C SER A 672 -22.41 26.76 15.78
N SER A 673 -21.33 27.20 15.12
CA SER A 673 -21.20 28.57 14.66
C SER A 673 -22.34 28.96 13.71
N PHE A 674 -22.70 30.24 13.71
CA PHE A 674 -23.78 30.75 12.86
C PHE A 674 -23.55 30.45 11.37
N GLU A 675 -22.29 30.60 10.93
CA GLU A 675 -21.91 30.43 9.52
C GLU A 675 -22.01 28.98 9.07
N ASN A 676 -21.54 28.04 9.90
CA ASN A 676 -21.61 26.61 9.58
C ASN A 676 -23.05 26.08 9.65
N ARG A 677 -23.88 26.60 10.57
CA ARG A 677 -25.32 26.32 10.57
C ARG A 677 -26.00 26.80 9.28
N LYS A 678 -25.72 28.03 8.85
CA LYS A 678 -26.24 28.56 7.58
C LYS A 678 -25.75 27.78 6.38
N LEU A 679 -24.49 27.34 6.38
CA LEU A 679 -23.93 26.51 5.31
C LEU A 679 -24.68 25.17 5.22
N LYS A 680 -24.89 24.51 6.36
CA LYS A 680 -25.66 23.26 6.44
C LYS A 680 -27.11 23.45 5.98
N GLU A 681 -27.76 24.54 6.38
CA GLU A 681 -29.10 24.90 5.90
C GLU A 681 -29.14 25.12 4.38
N ALA A 682 -28.13 25.82 3.82
CA ALA A 682 -28.04 26.07 2.39
C ALA A 682 -27.79 24.78 1.58
N ILE A 683 -26.98 23.86 2.09
CA ILE A 683 -26.74 22.53 1.49
C ILE A 683 -28.07 21.75 1.45
N ILE A 684 -28.75 21.61 2.59
CA ILE A 684 -30.02 20.87 2.66
C ILE A 684 -31.08 21.50 1.74
N ARG A 685 -31.16 22.84 1.72
CA ARG A 685 -32.10 23.56 0.86
C ARG A 685 -31.87 23.27 -0.63
N ASN A 686 -30.62 23.23 -1.07
CA ASN A 686 -30.28 22.99 -2.47
C ASN A 686 -30.26 21.50 -2.83
N GLN A 687 -30.03 20.58 -1.88
CA GLN A 687 -30.20 19.14 -2.11
C GLN A 687 -31.64 18.79 -2.51
N ASN A 688 -32.63 19.46 -1.91
CA ASN A 688 -34.03 19.31 -2.29
C ASN A 688 -34.32 19.79 -3.73
N LYS A 689 -33.40 20.53 -4.36
CA LYS A 689 -33.46 20.96 -5.76
C LYS A 689 -32.61 20.08 -6.69
N SER A 690 -32.23 18.88 -6.24
CA SER A 690 -31.42 17.91 -7.00
C SER A 690 -29.95 18.31 -7.25
N TYR A 691 -29.38 19.20 -6.42
CA TYR A 691 -27.94 19.47 -6.42
C TYR A 691 -27.21 18.52 -5.47
N ILE A 692 -26.09 17.96 -5.94
CA ILE A 692 -25.23 17.05 -5.18
C ILE A 692 -24.02 17.84 -4.69
N PHE A 693 -23.71 17.75 -3.41
CA PHE A 693 -22.61 18.49 -2.79
C PHE A 693 -21.56 17.54 -2.25
N LEU A 694 -20.31 17.71 -2.70
CA LEU A 694 -19.13 17.02 -2.18
C LEU A 694 -18.25 18.03 -1.42
N GLY A 695 -18.14 17.87 -0.11
CA GLY A 695 -17.30 18.72 0.74
C GLY A 695 -15.90 18.14 0.91
N VAL A 696 -14.88 18.78 0.35
CA VAL A 696 -13.47 18.38 0.52
C VAL A 696 -12.82 19.26 1.59
N GLY A 697 -12.75 18.72 2.80
CA GLY A 697 -12.25 19.40 3.99
C GLY A 697 -10.73 19.29 4.13
N MET A 698 -10.06 20.42 4.29
CA MET A 698 -8.61 20.47 4.48
C MET A 698 -8.23 20.61 5.97
N GLY A 699 -7.27 19.81 6.43
CA GLY A 699 -6.70 19.82 7.79
C GLY A 699 -7.30 18.80 8.76
N ASN A 700 -6.92 18.86 10.04
CA ASN A 700 -7.22 17.78 11.01
C ASN A 700 -8.53 17.96 11.79
N ARG A 701 -9.47 18.79 11.33
CA ARG A 701 -10.66 19.16 12.11
C ARG A 701 -11.97 18.50 11.67
N TYR A 702 -11.96 17.69 10.61
CA TYR A 702 -13.10 16.87 10.19
C TYR A 702 -14.44 17.63 10.10
N ILE A 703 -14.38 18.94 9.78
CA ILE A 703 -15.57 19.81 9.75
C ILE A 703 -16.46 19.49 8.55
N ALA A 704 -15.86 19.05 7.43
CA ALA A 704 -16.62 18.72 6.22
C ALA A 704 -17.57 17.53 6.44
N GLU A 705 -17.15 16.53 7.21
CA GLU A 705 -17.95 15.32 7.52
C GLU A 705 -19.25 15.64 8.28
N GLU A 706 -19.26 16.72 9.06
CA GLU A 706 -20.44 17.14 9.83
C GLU A 706 -21.38 18.05 9.04
N LEU A 707 -20.89 18.67 7.96
CA LEU A 707 -21.62 19.65 7.17
C LEU A 707 -22.21 19.08 5.88
N PHE A 708 -21.49 18.18 5.22
CA PHE A 708 -21.87 17.62 3.93
C PHE A 708 -22.30 16.16 4.09
N HIS A 709 -23.31 15.73 3.33
CA HIS A 709 -23.69 14.32 3.27
C HIS A 709 -22.57 13.48 2.62
N GLU A 710 -21.91 14.05 1.61
CA GLU A 710 -20.79 13.43 0.91
C GLU A 710 -19.56 14.31 1.14
N SER A 711 -18.51 13.74 1.73
CA SER A 711 -17.34 14.50 2.13
C SER A 711 -16.05 13.70 2.06
N ILE A 712 -14.95 14.40 1.87
CA ILE A 712 -13.58 13.86 1.89
C ILE A 712 -12.78 14.71 2.86
N GLN A 713 -12.14 14.09 3.85
CA GLN A 713 -11.21 14.81 4.72
C GLN A 713 -9.75 14.55 4.32
N ILE A 714 -9.04 15.63 4.04
CA ILE A 714 -7.62 15.62 3.69
C ILE A 714 -6.79 16.20 4.83
N THR A 715 -5.92 15.37 5.37
CA THR A 715 -5.03 15.60 6.50
C THR A 715 -3.57 15.48 6.07
N GLY A 716 -2.64 15.76 6.98
CA GLY A 716 -1.20 15.54 6.75
C GLY A 716 -0.81 14.08 6.47
N GLU A 717 -1.70 13.11 6.71
CA GLU A 717 -1.39 11.68 6.53
C GLU A 717 -1.88 11.12 5.20
N ASN A 718 -2.93 11.70 4.60
CA ASN A 718 -3.58 11.20 3.39
C ASN A 718 -3.60 12.20 2.22
N PHE A 719 -2.91 13.34 2.34
CA PHE A 719 -2.86 14.34 1.27
C PHE A 719 -2.32 13.79 -0.05
N SER A 720 -1.35 12.87 -0.02
CA SER A 720 -0.82 12.23 -1.24
C SER A 720 -1.88 11.41 -2.00
N ASN A 721 -2.94 10.97 -1.32
CA ASN A 721 -4.01 10.18 -1.92
C ASN A 721 -5.23 11.02 -2.34
N MET A 722 -5.22 12.35 -2.14
CA MET A 722 -6.36 13.21 -2.47
C MET A 722 -6.84 13.07 -3.92
N PRO A 723 -5.97 13.01 -4.96
CA PRO A 723 -6.43 12.84 -6.34
C PRO A 723 -7.25 11.55 -6.54
N ASN A 724 -6.77 10.44 -5.98
CA ASN A 724 -7.45 9.14 -6.05
C ASN A 724 -8.78 9.15 -5.28
N LEU A 725 -8.81 9.75 -4.09
CA LEU A 725 -10.02 9.87 -3.27
C LEU A 725 -11.08 10.71 -3.97
N LEU A 726 -10.67 11.85 -4.53
CA LEU A 726 -11.58 12.76 -5.24
C LEU A 726 -12.17 12.09 -6.48
N GLY A 727 -11.36 11.44 -7.31
CA GLY A 727 -11.85 10.76 -8.51
C GLY A 727 -12.72 9.53 -8.20
N THR A 728 -12.41 8.76 -7.14
CA THR A 728 -13.24 7.62 -6.71
C THR A 728 -14.62 8.09 -6.24
N GLU A 729 -14.66 9.15 -5.44
CA GLU A 729 -15.93 9.71 -4.97
C GLU A 729 -16.72 10.35 -6.10
N LEU A 730 -16.08 11.07 -7.03
CA LEU A 730 -16.75 11.60 -8.22
C LEU A 730 -17.38 10.49 -9.07
N SER A 731 -16.64 9.40 -9.34
CA SER A 731 -17.17 8.23 -10.05
C SER A 731 -18.36 7.62 -9.31
N ARG A 732 -18.26 7.44 -7.99
CA ARG A 732 -19.38 6.94 -7.17
C ARG A 732 -20.61 7.85 -7.24
N LEU A 733 -20.44 9.16 -7.12
CA LEU A 733 -21.53 10.13 -7.17
C LEU A 733 -22.23 10.12 -8.54
N ILE A 734 -21.44 10.08 -9.61
CA ILE A 734 -21.96 9.98 -10.98
C ILE A 734 -22.75 8.67 -11.13
N LEU A 735 -22.19 7.52 -10.76
CA LEU A 735 -22.87 6.22 -10.86
C LEU A 735 -24.14 6.13 -9.99
N THR A 736 -24.14 6.77 -8.82
CA THR A 736 -25.26 6.69 -7.88
C THR A 736 -26.42 7.59 -8.30
N HIS A 737 -26.12 8.79 -8.81
CA HIS A 737 -27.13 9.82 -9.05
C HIS A 737 -27.44 10.07 -10.53
N HIS A 738 -26.59 9.61 -11.45
CA HIS A 738 -26.83 9.67 -12.88
C HIS A 738 -27.44 8.36 -13.37
N SER A 739 -28.76 8.31 -13.42
CA SER A 739 -29.50 7.24 -14.10
C SER A 739 -29.88 7.72 -15.50
N VAL A 740 -29.32 7.09 -16.53
CA VAL A 740 -29.77 7.24 -17.93
C VAL A 740 -31.02 6.41 -18.19
#